data_AF-A0A1J0GHN3-F1
#
_entry.id   AF-A0A1J0GHN3-F1
#
_cell.length_a   1.000
_cell.length_b   1.000
_cell.length_c   1.000
_cell.angle_alpha   90.00
_cell.angle_beta   90.00
_cell.angle_gamma   90.00
#
_symmetry.space_group_name_H-M   'P 1'
#
loop_
_entity.id
_entity.type
_entity.pdbx_description
1 polymer ?
#
loop_
_entity_poly.entity_id
_entity_poly.type
_entity_poly.pdbx_seq_one_letter_code
_entity_poly.pdbx_strand_id
1 'polypeptide(L)'
;MNNYFGHEEQVKYVDGLLAKSQEWQWIIEYIEVNFTLDDVSNWEEFQTQYRNLREVLLHFIKIVEVCRTIPEFENKVCIDLYMLAKYFNGVIERDECKSCIATEFGHALYFVIWLTKLENQDNKTQYVVDYRLLQQKNFWNLINMDSFELYKEDIYALASDIKLPGLENARKCLSDNIEKKYYKDTGEFVKKHKEIILSGNAFNFHHMEREHFITWQEEYVMDMLQISIRHGKLVPIFSNGITTTPDFTLWTEDVLRKIQNYFNCEEIDFIIETICLIQFRKVPSNNTIIQHCKLLGGIIKNADKSFEIVNSSSFEIISFLFKERMMANVAKKEEYIEFLKLLHYITEPEILDKIINAGIPLSKEQKALVRSFYQEQYKKIDTITNISELSQFLGVEEIPKQIDNEYYLLTVKAFEKYINSCKDIKVADLFYHFMKFLINVNSTNQNVDKKLIKQHMIFTQQLWEQKYYKEQCSSLQTFEYTTSVPTKEVVLYNEQVIRNPIFAAKSCICADKESICKIMEDVSENAIMYMFSSISLTSVYPMKMNEVNCDKHDIDIMLRNIIDDINDTMSYKFLNNMKIDIYLSAVHKRYKENAYAMASLFTKEEQVYRFISENAKYEIIPYECNLKLAHLTQLFPILEMKIRELGAITSIVPFKESLTDFMKYKDPSSVLRELLQEIYSDLNGFDNVPDLLFIYNFMYNGNSLNIRNECMHGRDYLSGGGLKFAFKMTLLAIYMVIFRIKIIEENTECNDI
;
A
#
# COMPACT_ATOMS: atom_id res chain seq x y z
N MET A 1 -20.03 26.64 -0.76
CA MET A 1 -18.73 26.47 -0.09
C MET A 1 -18.46 24.99 0.05
N ASN A 2 -17.21 24.59 -0.14
CA ASN A 2 -16.83 23.17 -0.25
C ASN A 2 -16.61 22.55 1.13
N ASN A 3 -16.21 23.34 2.14
CA ASN A 3 -15.99 22.89 3.53
C ASN A 3 -14.98 21.72 3.66
N TYR A 4 -13.96 21.69 2.81
CA TYR A 4 -12.83 20.77 2.91
C TYR A 4 -11.59 21.40 2.27
N PHE A 5 -10.39 20.91 2.62
CA PHE A 5 -9.15 21.25 1.95
C PHE A 5 -8.82 20.24 0.85
N GLY A 6 -8.48 20.70 -0.35
CA GLY A 6 -8.02 19.84 -1.44
C GLY A 6 -6.64 19.25 -1.19
N HIS A 7 -6.20 18.34 -2.06
CA HIS A 7 -4.91 17.66 -1.94
C HIS A 7 -3.73 18.64 -1.96
N GLU A 8 -3.74 19.60 -2.89
CA GLU A 8 -2.67 20.59 -3.01
C GLU A 8 -2.54 21.45 -1.74
N GLU A 9 -3.67 21.87 -1.16
CA GLU A 9 -3.66 22.62 0.09
C GLU A 9 -3.17 21.79 1.28
N GLN A 10 -3.56 20.51 1.36
CA GLN A 10 -3.08 19.57 2.38
C GLN A 10 -1.57 19.35 2.27
N VAL A 11 -1.05 19.13 1.06
CA VAL A 11 0.39 18.98 0.82
C VAL A 11 1.14 20.23 1.23
N LYS A 12 0.68 21.41 0.78
CA LYS A 12 1.29 22.70 1.14
C LYS A 12 1.28 22.95 2.64
N TYR A 13 0.19 22.56 3.33
CA TYR A 13 0.08 22.66 4.77
C TYR A 13 1.09 21.75 5.49
N VAL A 14 1.18 20.46 5.13
CA VAL A 14 2.13 19.53 5.77
C VAL A 14 3.59 19.92 5.48
N ASP A 15 3.92 20.26 4.23
CA ASP A 15 5.26 20.76 3.86
C ASP A 15 5.61 22.03 4.66
N GLY A 16 4.65 22.95 4.82
CA GLY A 16 4.81 24.16 5.63
C GLY A 16 5.08 23.87 7.11
N LEU A 17 4.41 22.86 7.69
CA LEU A 17 4.65 22.44 9.07
C LEU A 17 6.05 21.84 9.24
N LEU A 18 6.46 20.94 8.33
CA LEU A 18 7.77 20.30 8.35
C LEU A 18 8.90 21.33 8.20
N ALA A 19 8.70 22.33 7.33
CA ALA A 19 9.64 23.43 7.13
C ALA A 19 9.59 24.50 8.23
N LYS A 20 8.64 24.43 9.18
CA LYS A 20 8.36 25.46 10.19
C LYS A 20 8.16 26.86 9.56
N SER A 21 7.39 26.90 8.47
CA SER A 21 7.06 28.12 7.74
C SER A 21 6.48 29.20 8.67
N GLN A 22 6.70 30.47 8.33
CA GLN A 22 6.04 31.62 8.95
C GLN A 22 4.99 32.26 8.03
N GLU A 23 4.86 31.75 6.80
CA GLU A 23 3.96 32.26 5.76
C GLU A 23 2.69 31.41 5.71
N TRP A 24 1.75 31.73 6.61
CA TRP A 24 0.48 31.02 6.73
C TRP A 24 -0.73 31.82 6.24
N GLN A 25 -0.55 33.05 5.75
CA GLN A 25 -1.67 33.89 5.31
C GLN A 25 -2.54 33.21 4.24
N TRP A 26 -1.91 32.45 3.34
CA TRP A 26 -2.60 31.74 2.26
C TRP A 26 -3.69 30.77 2.77
N ILE A 27 -3.51 30.14 3.95
CA ILE A 27 -4.51 29.18 4.46
C ILE A 27 -5.72 29.93 5.02
N ILE A 28 -5.51 31.13 5.58
CA ILE A 28 -6.59 31.99 6.07
C ILE A 28 -7.45 32.45 4.90
N GLU A 29 -6.80 32.97 3.86
CA GLU A 29 -7.46 33.39 2.61
C GLU A 29 -8.24 32.22 1.99
N TYR A 30 -7.67 31.01 1.98
CA TYR A 30 -8.36 29.83 1.49
C TYR A 30 -9.59 29.49 2.31
N ILE A 31 -9.49 29.50 3.64
CA ILE A 31 -10.59 29.19 4.55
C ILE A 31 -11.73 30.18 4.37
N GLU A 32 -11.44 31.48 4.33
CA GLU A 32 -12.43 32.55 4.22
C GLU A 32 -13.19 32.53 2.88
N VAL A 33 -12.56 32.01 1.82
CA VAL A 33 -13.20 31.84 0.51
C VAL A 33 -14.00 30.53 0.41
N ASN A 34 -13.53 29.44 1.02
CA ASN A 34 -14.03 28.09 0.72
C ASN A 34 -14.87 27.43 1.82
N PHE A 35 -14.85 27.96 3.05
CA PHE A 35 -15.60 27.44 4.20
C PHE A 35 -16.78 28.32 4.59
N THR A 36 -17.87 27.69 5.02
CA THR A 36 -19.02 28.36 5.65
C THR A 36 -18.61 28.85 7.03
N LEU A 37 -18.53 30.18 7.20
CA LEU A 37 -18.06 30.83 8.43
C LEU A 37 -19.16 31.71 9.07
N ASP A 38 -20.38 31.20 9.08
CA ASP A 38 -21.52 31.83 9.73
C ASP A 38 -21.51 31.54 11.24
N ASP A 39 -22.00 32.49 12.04
CA ASP A 39 -22.30 32.27 13.45
C ASP A 39 -23.58 31.41 13.59
N VAL A 40 -23.85 30.89 14.79
CA VAL A 40 -24.87 29.86 15.04
C VAL A 40 -25.97 30.39 15.94
N SER A 41 -27.22 29.97 15.69
CA SER A 41 -28.39 30.43 16.43
C SER A 41 -28.94 29.41 17.41
N ASN A 42 -28.56 28.13 17.30
CA ASN A 42 -28.98 27.05 18.19
C ASN A 42 -27.92 25.94 18.31
N TRP A 43 -28.15 24.99 19.23
CA TRP A 43 -27.20 23.93 19.54
C TRP A 43 -26.99 22.92 18.40
N GLU A 44 -28.01 22.64 17.59
CA GLU A 44 -27.92 21.72 16.45
C GLU A 44 -27.11 22.34 15.31
N GLU A 45 -27.31 23.63 15.03
CA GLU A 45 -26.50 24.42 14.11
C GLU A 45 -25.04 24.46 14.57
N PHE A 46 -24.78 24.66 15.86
CA PHE A 46 -23.43 24.58 16.43
C PHE A 46 -22.76 23.23 16.15
N GLN A 47 -23.46 22.12 16.39
CA GLN A 47 -22.91 20.79 16.14
C GLN A 47 -22.59 20.56 14.66
N THR A 48 -23.47 21.03 13.76
CA THR A 48 -23.27 20.93 12.31
C THR A 48 -22.09 21.79 11.86
N GLN A 49 -22.03 23.04 12.34
CA GLN A 49 -20.98 23.99 11.99
C GLN A 49 -19.62 23.56 12.52
N TYR A 50 -19.57 23.00 13.74
CA TYR A 50 -18.34 22.43 14.28
C TYR A 50 -17.82 21.28 13.41
N ARG A 51 -18.69 20.39 12.90
CA ARG A 51 -18.24 19.31 12.00
C ARG A 51 -17.54 19.86 10.74
N ASN A 52 -18.04 20.96 10.18
CA ASN A 52 -17.44 21.62 9.02
C ASN A 52 -16.11 22.31 9.35
N LEU A 53 -15.99 22.89 10.55
CA LEU A 53 -14.83 23.71 10.95
C LEU A 53 -13.81 22.97 11.83
N ARG A 54 -14.08 21.72 12.20
CA ARG A 54 -13.20 20.90 13.04
C ARG A 54 -11.81 20.79 12.42
N GLU A 55 -11.74 20.54 11.12
CA GLU A 55 -10.47 20.42 10.41
C GLU A 55 -9.68 21.74 10.45
N VAL A 56 -10.36 22.88 10.27
CA VAL A 56 -9.76 24.22 10.39
C VAL A 56 -9.14 24.43 11.77
N LEU A 57 -9.86 24.10 12.85
CA LEU A 57 -9.34 24.19 14.21
C LEU A 57 -8.06 23.36 14.38
N LEU A 58 -8.06 22.11 13.88
CA LEU A 58 -6.90 21.22 13.95
C LEU A 58 -5.70 21.80 13.19
N HIS A 59 -5.94 22.41 12.03
CA HIS A 59 -4.88 23.06 11.26
C HIS A 59 -4.29 24.26 12.02
N PHE A 60 -5.14 25.11 12.58
CA PHE A 60 -4.69 26.26 13.38
C PHE A 60 -3.91 25.84 14.61
N ILE A 61 -4.31 24.77 15.31
CA ILE A 61 -3.55 24.24 16.44
C ILE A 61 -2.11 23.93 16.04
N LYS A 62 -1.89 23.26 14.90
CA LYS A 62 -0.54 22.94 14.42
C LYS A 62 0.22 24.14 13.87
N ILE A 63 -0.48 25.06 13.20
CA ILE A 63 0.14 26.31 12.74
C ILE A 63 0.66 27.12 13.93
N VAL A 64 -0.13 27.24 14.99
CA VAL A 64 0.28 27.98 16.21
C VAL A 64 1.50 27.36 16.89
N GLU A 65 1.74 26.05 16.77
CA GLU A 65 2.96 25.40 17.30
C GLU A 65 4.24 25.89 16.60
N VAL A 66 4.16 26.29 15.33
CA VAL A 66 5.33 26.65 14.50
C VAL A 66 5.38 28.11 14.09
N CYS A 67 4.24 28.81 14.07
CA CYS A 67 4.08 30.17 13.59
C CYS A 67 4.19 31.18 14.74
N ARG A 68 5.06 32.18 14.58
CA ARG A 68 5.19 33.29 15.53
C ARG A 68 4.47 34.56 15.06
N THR A 69 4.20 34.66 13.76
CA THR A 69 3.46 35.76 13.15
C THR A 69 1.96 35.55 13.35
N ILE A 70 1.23 36.63 13.62
CA ILE A 70 -0.23 36.61 13.71
C ILE A 70 -0.76 36.87 12.30
N PRO A 71 -1.50 35.93 11.68
CA PRO A 71 -2.12 36.17 10.39
C PRO A 71 -3.20 37.27 10.46
N GLU A 72 -3.52 37.86 9.32
CA GLU A 72 -4.64 38.79 9.19
C GLU A 72 -5.93 38.02 8.87
N PHE A 73 -7.04 38.41 9.50
CA PHE A 73 -8.35 37.74 9.39
C PHE A 73 -9.45 38.76 9.09
N GLU A 74 -10.40 38.39 8.26
CA GLU A 74 -11.60 39.19 7.97
C GLU A 74 -12.84 38.68 8.72
N ASN A 75 -12.95 37.36 8.90
CA ASN A 75 -14.13 36.71 9.48
C ASN A 75 -13.98 36.43 10.99
N LYS A 76 -15.01 36.78 11.78
CA LYS A 76 -15.02 36.63 13.25
C LYS A 76 -14.99 35.18 13.73
N VAL A 77 -15.68 34.25 13.07
CA VAL A 77 -15.65 32.82 13.41
C VAL A 77 -14.24 32.26 13.19
N CYS A 78 -13.58 32.68 12.12
CA CYS A 78 -12.19 32.31 11.84
C CYS A 78 -11.22 32.84 12.91
N ILE A 79 -11.39 34.10 13.34
CA ILE A 79 -10.66 34.69 14.47
C ILE A 79 -10.86 33.87 15.74
N ASP A 80 -12.11 33.55 16.08
CA ASP A 80 -12.43 32.78 17.29
C ASP A 80 -11.74 31.40 17.25
N LEU A 81 -11.76 30.69 16.13
CA LEU A 81 -11.05 29.42 15.95
C LEU A 81 -9.54 29.55 16.17
N TYR A 82 -8.91 30.59 15.63
CA TYR A 82 -7.48 30.84 15.80
C TYR A 82 -7.13 31.16 17.26
N MET A 83 -7.95 31.96 17.94
CA MET A 83 -7.79 32.25 19.37
C MET A 83 -7.96 31.01 20.23
N LEU A 84 -8.92 30.14 19.89
CA LEU A 84 -9.12 28.85 20.55
C LEU A 84 -7.92 27.91 20.34
N ALA A 85 -7.31 27.91 19.16
CA ALA A 85 -6.07 27.17 18.91
C ALA A 85 -4.91 27.68 19.77
N LYS A 86 -4.74 29.01 19.89
CA LYS A 86 -3.76 29.62 20.82
C LYS A 86 -4.02 29.22 22.26
N TYR A 87 -5.27 29.26 22.70
CA TYR A 87 -5.64 28.83 24.04
C TYR A 87 -5.33 27.34 24.22
N PHE A 88 -5.70 26.48 23.27
CA PHE A 88 -5.43 25.04 23.31
C PHE A 88 -3.95 24.75 23.56
N ASN A 89 -3.06 25.40 22.81
CA ASN A 89 -1.61 25.29 22.95
C ASN A 89 -1.01 26.00 24.18
N GLY A 90 -1.81 26.68 24.99
CA GLY A 90 -1.35 27.41 26.17
C GLY A 90 -0.58 28.69 25.85
N VAL A 91 -0.74 29.24 24.64
CA VAL A 91 -0.12 30.52 24.24
C VAL A 91 -0.81 31.71 24.89
N ILE A 92 -2.11 31.59 25.17
CA ILE A 92 -2.92 32.59 25.87
C ILE A 92 -3.64 31.96 27.05
N GLU A 93 -3.93 32.75 28.08
CA GLU A 93 -4.65 32.30 29.27
C GLU A 93 -6.18 32.32 29.09
N ARG A 94 -6.89 31.76 30.08
CA ARG A 94 -8.35 31.62 30.09
C ARG A 94 -9.07 32.97 29.91
N ASP A 95 -8.68 33.97 30.69
CA ASP A 95 -9.33 35.28 30.70
C ASP A 95 -9.08 36.06 29.41
N GLU A 96 -7.86 35.98 28.88
CA GLU A 96 -7.51 36.56 27.58
C GLU A 96 -8.33 35.91 26.47
N CYS A 97 -8.36 34.57 26.41
CA CYS A 97 -9.15 33.85 25.41
C CYS A 97 -10.65 34.22 25.49
N LYS A 98 -11.24 34.25 26.69
CA LYS A 98 -12.66 34.61 26.88
C LYS A 98 -12.95 36.03 26.39
N SER A 99 -12.01 36.96 26.55
CA SER A 99 -12.18 38.36 26.13
C SER A 99 -12.09 38.57 24.61
N CYS A 100 -11.43 37.66 23.90
CA CYS A 100 -11.20 37.77 22.46
C CYS A 100 -12.26 37.06 21.61
N ILE A 101 -13.02 36.13 22.19
CA ILE A 101 -14.10 35.42 21.51
C ILE A 101 -15.30 36.35 21.32
N ALA A 102 -15.82 36.43 20.09
CA ALA A 102 -16.89 37.35 19.74
C ALA A 102 -18.21 36.69 19.28
N THR A 103 -18.18 35.42 18.88
CA THR A 103 -19.33 34.70 18.30
C THR A 103 -19.96 33.70 19.28
N GLU A 104 -21.25 33.40 19.10
CA GLU A 104 -21.91 32.35 19.91
C GLU A 104 -21.30 30.97 19.62
N PHE A 105 -20.91 30.72 18.36
CA PHE A 105 -20.13 29.54 17.99
C PHE A 105 -18.83 29.43 18.80
N GLY A 106 -18.06 30.53 18.86
CA GLY A 106 -16.81 30.58 19.59
C GLY A 106 -16.99 30.37 21.10
N HIS A 107 -18.03 30.94 21.70
CA HIS A 107 -18.33 30.74 23.13
C HIS A 107 -18.72 29.30 23.45
N ALA A 108 -19.55 28.68 22.60
CA ALA A 108 -19.91 27.28 22.74
C ALA A 108 -18.70 26.36 22.57
N LEU A 109 -17.86 26.59 21.55
CA LEU A 109 -16.67 25.79 21.31
C LEU A 109 -15.62 25.93 22.41
N TYR A 110 -15.41 27.15 22.91
CA TYR A 110 -14.56 27.42 24.07
C TYR A 110 -14.95 26.58 25.28
N PHE A 111 -16.25 26.54 25.58
CA PHE A 111 -16.77 25.74 26.69
C PHE A 111 -16.44 24.27 26.52
N VAL A 112 -16.65 23.70 25.32
CA VAL A 112 -16.32 22.30 25.07
C VAL A 112 -14.81 22.05 25.16
N ILE A 113 -13.97 22.90 24.55
CA ILE A 113 -12.50 22.79 24.64
C ILE A 113 -12.04 22.82 26.10
N TRP A 114 -12.64 23.67 26.92
CA TRP A 114 -12.29 23.74 28.34
C TRP A 114 -12.69 22.47 29.10
N LEU A 115 -13.89 21.92 28.87
CA LEU A 115 -14.27 20.61 29.41
C LEU A 115 -13.28 19.52 28.98
N THR A 116 -12.90 19.49 27.69
CA THR A 116 -11.93 18.52 27.16
C THR A 116 -10.55 18.69 27.79
N LYS A 117 -10.12 19.92 28.10
CA LYS A 117 -8.86 20.16 28.84
C LYS A 117 -8.91 19.57 30.25
N LEU A 118 -10.01 19.74 30.98
CA LEU A 118 -10.18 19.13 32.31
C LEU A 118 -10.16 17.60 32.21
N GLU A 119 -10.79 17.01 31.19
CA GLU A 119 -10.73 15.57 30.94
C GLU A 119 -9.29 15.10 30.70
N ASN A 120 -8.57 15.77 29.79
CA ASN A 120 -7.19 15.42 29.45
C ASN A 120 -6.25 15.46 30.66
N GLN A 121 -6.46 16.42 31.57
CA GLN A 121 -5.66 16.55 32.80
C GLN A 121 -5.73 15.30 33.68
N ASP A 122 -6.92 14.72 33.83
CA ASP A 122 -7.14 13.60 34.75
C ASP A 122 -6.93 12.23 34.10
N ASN A 123 -7.05 12.14 32.76
CA ASN A 123 -7.20 10.86 32.04
C ASN A 123 -6.03 10.49 31.12
N LYS A 124 -4.98 11.34 31.04
CA LYS A 124 -3.83 11.14 30.13
C LYS A 124 -4.24 11.02 28.65
N THR A 125 -5.34 11.67 28.28
CA THR A 125 -5.84 11.79 26.91
C THR A 125 -5.30 13.07 26.26
N GLN A 126 -5.43 13.18 24.94
CA GLN A 126 -4.95 14.33 24.14
C GLN A 126 -6.02 14.82 23.16
N TYR A 127 -7.29 14.76 23.56
CA TYR A 127 -8.38 15.17 22.71
C TYR A 127 -8.35 16.69 22.52
N VAL A 128 -8.65 17.16 21.31
CA VAL A 128 -8.84 18.59 21.03
C VAL A 128 -10.23 19.03 21.48
N VAL A 129 -11.23 18.24 21.10
CA VAL A 129 -12.63 18.43 21.50
C VAL A 129 -13.23 17.05 21.72
N ASP A 130 -13.86 16.86 22.87
CA ASP A 130 -14.63 15.68 23.23
C ASP A 130 -16.04 16.08 23.71
N TYR A 131 -17.05 15.54 23.04
CA TYR A 131 -18.46 15.78 23.34
C TYR A 131 -19.09 14.71 24.21
N ARG A 132 -18.41 13.60 24.48
CA ARG A 132 -19.00 12.42 25.13
C ARG A 132 -19.57 12.75 26.49
N LEU A 133 -18.91 13.60 27.29
CA LEU A 133 -19.42 14.05 28.58
C LEU A 133 -20.75 14.83 28.48
N LEU A 134 -20.99 15.51 27.34
CA LEU A 134 -22.22 16.24 27.06
C LEU A 134 -23.32 15.35 26.46
N GLN A 135 -22.97 14.20 25.88
CA GLN A 135 -23.87 13.38 25.06
C GLN A 135 -24.13 11.99 25.61
N GLN A 136 -23.28 11.45 26.46
CA GLN A 136 -23.34 10.08 26.95
C GLN A 136 -23.64 10.05 28.44
N LYS A 137 -24.69 9.33 28.82
CA LYS A 137 -24.97 9.05 30.23
C LYS A 137 -23.96 8.04 30.79
N ASN A 138 -23.72 8.08 32.10
CA ASN A 138 -22.75 7.23 32.81
C ASN A 138 -21.29 7.42 32.40
N PHE A 139 -20.95 8.43 31.59
CA PHE A 139 -19.59 8.62 31.07
C PHE A 139 -18.56 8.84 32.18
N TRP A 140 -19.00 9.39 33.31
CA TRP A 140 -18.21 9.50 34.55
C TRP A 140 -17.62 8.17 35.06
N ASN A 141 -18.14 7.02 34.63
CA ASN A 141 -17.61 5.69 34.98
C ASN A 141 -16.45 5.24 34.07
N LEU A 142 -16.24 5.91 32.93
CA LEU A 142 -15.13 5.64 32.01
C LEU A 142 -13.88 6.47 32.32
N ILE A 143 -14.07 7.67 32.84
CA ILE A 143 -13.01 8.65 33.05
C ILE A 143 -12.89 9.04 34.52
N ASN A 144 -11.71 9.50 34.91
CA ASN A 144 -11.49 10.22 36.14
C ASN A 144 -12.14 11.63 36.04
N MET A 145 -12.80 12.05 37.13
CA MET A 145 -13.64 13.24 37.23
C MET A 145 -13.13 14.28 38.24
N ASP A 146 -11.93 14.08 38.82
CA ASP A 146 -11.38 14.92 39.92
C ASP A 146 -11.40 16.43 39.59
N SER A 147 -10.96 16.81 38.39
CA SER A 147 -10.94 18.20 37.93
C SER A 147 -12.35 18.75 37.68
N PHE A 148 -13.28 17.92 37.20
CA PHE A 148 -14.67 18.33 37.02
C PHE A 148 -15.37 18.60 38.36
N GLU A 149 -15.06 17.81 39.39
CA GLU A 149 -15.56 18.06 40.75
C GLU A 149 -14.96 19.34 41.35
N LEU A 150 -13.67 19.58 41.13
CA LEU A 150 -12.98 20.77 41.62
C LEU A 150 -13.51 22.07 41.01
N TYR A 151 -13.74 22.08 39.70
CA TYR A 151 -14.18 23.27 38.94
C TYR A 151 -15.68 23.31 38.66
N LYS A 152 -16.48 22.54 39.40
CA LYS A 152 -17.93 22.36 39.19
C LYS A 152 -18.71 23.68 39.08
N GLU A 153 -18.51 24.61 40.00
CA GLU A 153 -19.24 25.89 40.01
C GLU A 153 -18.90 26.74 38.78
N ASP A 154 -17.61 26.79 38.40
CA ASP A 154 -17.14 27.48 37.19
C ASP A 154 -17.73 26.86 35.92
N ILE A 155 -17.85 25.52 35.88
CA ILE A 155 -18.47 24.78 34.78
C ILE A 155 -19.92 25.18 34.62
N TYR A 156 -20.68 25.19 35.71
CA TYR A 156 -22.09 25.57 35.67
C TYR A 156 -22.30 27.06 35.34
N ALA A 157 -21.41 27.93 35.79
CA ALA A 157 -21.42 29.35 35.40
C ALA A 157 -21.20 29.51 33.89
N LEU A 158 -20.15 28.91 33.33
CA LEU A 158 -19.87 28.99 31.89
C LEU A 158 -20.95 28.34 31.03
N ALA A 159 -21.50 27.20 31.45
CA ALA A 159 -22.62 26.56 30.76
C ALA A 159 -23.89 27.43 30.76
N SER A 160 -24.05 28.30 31.76
CA SER A 160 -25.19 29.22 31.87
C SER A 160 -25.04 30.48 31.03
N ASP A 161 -23.80 30.89 30.73
CA ASP A 161 -23.50 32.04 29.88
C ASP A 161 -23.87 31.78 28.40
N ILE A 162 -23.91 30.51 27.96
CA ILE A 162 -24.22 30.12 26.57
C ILE A 162 -25.74 30.21 26.32
N LYS A 163 -26.14 31.03 25.34
CA LYS A 163 -27.55 31.35 25.04
C LYS A 163 -28.10 30.63 23.81
N LEU A 164 -27.58 29.44 23.51
CA LEU A 164 -28.03 28.62 22.38
C LEU A 164 -29.25 27.76 22.78
N PRO A 165 -30.42 27.95 22.15
CA PRO A 165 -31.56 27.05 22.32
C PRO A 165 -31.19 25.60 21.97
N GLY A 166 -31.71 24.62 22.72
CA GLY A 166 -31.46 23.19 22.50
C GLY A 166 -30.29 22.61 23.32
N LEU A 167 -29.49 23.46 23.97
CA LEU A 167 -28.37 23.08 24.83
C LEU A 167 -28.81 22.41 26.15
N GLU A 168 -30.08 22.54 26.54
CA GLU A 168 -30.62 22.13 27.84
C GLU A 168 -30.40 20.63 28.13
N ASN A 169 -30.57 19.78 27.12
CA ASN A 169 -30.37 18.34 27.26
C ASN A 169 -28.89 17.98 27.48
N ALA A 170 -27.99 18.65 26.77
CA ALA A 170 -26.54 18.46 26.94
C ALA A 170 -26.07 18.96 28.30
N ARG A 171 -26.58 20.10 28.78
CA ARG A 171 -26.32 20.60 30.15
C ARG A 171 -26.81 19.64 31.21
N LYS A 172 -27.99 19.06 31.02
CA LYS A 172 -28.52 18.04 31.94
C LYS A 172 -27.65 16.79 31.96
N CYS A 173 -27.23 16.31 30.80
CA CYS A 173 -26.33 15.15 30.68
C CYS A 173 -24.98 15.42 31.37
N LEU A 174 -24.38 16.60 31.13
CA LEU A 174 -23.16 17.05 31.80
C LEU A 174 -23.32 17.05 33.33
N SER A 175 -24.38 17.68 33.83
CA SER A 175 -24.66 17.74 35.27
C SER A 175 -24.85 16.35 35.85
N ASP A 176 -25.64 15.48 35.20
CA ASP A 176 -25.82 14.10 35.63
C ASP A 176 -24.49 13.33 35.68
N ASN A 177 -23.54 13.59 34.77
CA ASN A 177 -22.21 13.01 34.83
C ASN A 177 -21.35 13.57 35.97
N ILE A 178 -21.33 14.89 36.18
CA ILE A 178 -20.59 15.52 37.28
C ILE A 178 -21.11 15.05 38.64
N GLU A 179 -22.44 14.91 38.80
CA GLU A 179 -23.06 14.37 40.02
C GLU A 179 -22.97 12.84 40.13
N LYS A 180 -22.29 12.16 39.20
CA LYS A 180 -22.16 10.70 39.12
C LYS A 180 -23.49 9.96 39.21
N LYS A 181 -24.53 10.53 38.59
CA LYS A 181 -25.84 9.89 38.53
C LYS A 181 -25.77 8.63 37.69
N TYR A 182 -26.17 7.52 38.29
CA TYR A 182 -26.16 6.22 37.63
C TYR A 182 -27.50 5.93 36.93
N TYR A 183 -27.43 5.72 35.63
CA TYR A 183 -28.52 5.22 34.81
C TYR A 183 -28.38 3.70 34.68
N LYS A 184 -29.41 2.95 35.09
CA LYS A 184 -29.42 1.48 35.04
C LYS A 184 -29.92 0.99 33.68
N ASP A 185 -29.47 -0.21 33.28
CA ASP A 185 -30.08 -0.92 32.15
C ASP A 185 -31.58 -1.14 32.42
N THR A 186 -32.39 -0.83 31.42
CA THR A 186 -33.84 -1.03 31.45
C THR A 186 -34.27 -2.30 30.72
N GLY A 187 -33.35 -2.98 30.03
CA GLY A 187 -33.60 -4.13 29.17
C GLY A 187 -34.21 -3.77 27.81
N GLU A 188 -34.69 -2.54 27.62
CA GLU A 188 -35.30 -2.10 26.36
C GLU A 188 -34.29 -2.04 25.21
N PHE A 189 -33.03 -1.67 25.47
CA PHE A 189 -31.97 -1.68 24.45
C PHE A 189 -31.76 -3.08 23.85
N VAL A 190 -31.52 -4.07 24.72
CA VAL A 190 -31.29 -5.46 24.29
C VAL A 190 -32.53 -6.00 23.58
N LYS A 191 -33.72 -5.72 24.09
CA LYS A 191 -34.99 -6.15 23.47
C LYS A 191 -35.19 -5.53 22.09
N LYS A 192 -34.92 -4.24 21.93
CA LYS A 192 -35.04 -3.50 20.66
C LYS A 192 -34.06 -4.04 19.61
N HIS A 193 -32.84 -4.37 20.00
CA HIS A 193 -31.77 -4.78 19.08
C HIS A 193 -31.50 -6.29 19.05
N LYS A 194 -32.35 -7.11 19.69
CA LYS A 194 -32.13 -8.56 19.88
C LYS A 194 -31.89 -9.31 18.57
N GLU A 195 -32.65 -9.00 17.53
CA GLU A 195 -32.53 -9.66 16.22
C GLU A 195 -31.20 -9.34 15.52
N ILE A 196 -30.67 -8.12 15.72
CA ILE A 196 -29.37 -7.69 15.17
C ILE A 196 -28.24 -8.34 15.98
N ILE A 197 -28.34 -8.29 17.32
CA ILE A 197 -27.36 -8.86 18.24
C ILE A 197 -27.22 -10.37 18.02
N LEU A 198 -28.33 -11.10 18.00
CA LEU A 198 -28.37 -12.55 17.80
C LEU A 198 -28.58 -12.91 16.33
N SER A 199 -27.79 -12.30 15.46
CA SER A 199 -27.74 -12.64 14.03
C SER A 199 -26.47 -13.40 13.70
N GLY A 200 -26.57 -14.38 12.79
CA GLY A 200 -25.37 -14.99 12.22
C GLY A 200 -24.46 -13.99 11.50
N ASN A 201 -25.00 -12.80 11.17
CA ASN A 201 -24.33 -11.66 10.54
C ASN A 201 -24.20 -10.45 11.48
N ALA A 202 -24.18 -10.63 12.81
CA ALA A 202 -24.10 -9.53 13.77
C ALA A 202 -22.91 -8.57 13.55
N PHE A 203 -21.80 -9.03 12.95
CA PHE A 203 -20.62 -8.21 12.64
C PHE A 203 -20.45 -8.00 11.13
N ASN A 204 -21.41 -7.29 10.52
CA ASN A 204 -21.40 -6.98 9.09
C ASN A 204 -21.92 -5.58 8.79
N PHE A 205 -21.38 -4.57 9.48
CA PHE A 205 -21.67 -3.16 9.24
C PHE A 205 -23.17 -2.80 9.39
N HIS A 206 -23.80 -3.21 10.48
CA HIS A 206 -25.22 -2.88 10.70
C HIS A 206 -25.41 -1.37 10.83
N HIS A 207 -26.25 -0.79 9.98
CA HIS A 207 -26.65 0.59 10.15
C HIS A 207 -27.67 0.69 11.29
N MET A 208 -27.37 1.52 12.28
CA MET A 208 -28.26 1.76 13.40
C MET A 208 -28.40 3.25 13.66
N GLU A 209 -29.63 3.73 13.70
CA GLU A 209 -29.93 5.11 14.08
C GLU A 209 -29.52 5.35 15.54
N ARG A 210 -28.68 6.35 15.78
CA ARG A 210 -28.23 6.70 17.12
C ARG A 210 -29.30 7.50 17.83
N GLU A 211 -29.78 6.95 18.94
CA GLU A 211 -30.59 7.70 19.89
C GLU A 211 -29.72 8.71 20.63
N HIS A 212 -30.24 9.93 20.80
CA HIS A 212 -29.53 10.97 21.54
C HIS A 212 -29.56 10.66 23.05
N PHE A 213 -28.45 10.91 23.74
CA PHE A 213 -28.36 10.81 25.20
C PHE A 213 -28.60 9.40 25.76
N ILE A 214 -28.09 8.36 25.09
CA ILE A 214 -28.01 6.99 25.63
C ILE A 214 -26.82 6.83 26.57
N THR A 215 -26.71 5.69 27.24
CA THR A 215 -25.53 5.38 28.05
C THR A 215 -24.33 5.03 27.15
N TRP A 216 -23.11 5.32 27.61
CA TRP A 216 -21.92 4.95 26.84
C TRP A 216 -21.83 3.43 26.62
N GLN A 217 -22.37 2.61 27.54
CA GLN A 217 -22.40 1.16 27.39
C GLN A 217 -23.26 0.73 26.19
N GLU A 218 -24.44 1.32 26.04
CA GLU A 218 -25.31 1.08 24.89
C GLU A 218 -24.64 1.55 23.60
N GLU A 219 -24.04 2.75 23.61
CA GLU A 219 -23.36 3.29 22.43
C GLU A 219 -22.17 2.42 21.98
N TYR A 220 -21.38 1.89 22.90
CA TYR A 220 -20.25 1.01 22.57
C TYR A 220 -20.72 -0.33 21.98
N VAL A 221 -21.83 -0.89 22.48
CA VAL A 221 -22.43 -2.08 21.84
C VAL A 221 -22.92 -1.74 20.44
N MET A 222 -23.49 -0.54 20.24
CA MET A 222 -23.88 -0.10 18.90
C MET A 222 -22.69 0.02 17.95
N ASP A 223 -21.57 0.56 18.43
CA ASP A 223 -20.33 0.64 17.69
C ASP A 223 -19.80 -0.77 17.33
N MET A 224 -19.87 -1.73 18.25
CA MET A 224 -19.44 -3.12 17.97
C MET A 224 -20.30 -3.82 16.92
N LEU A 225 -21.60 -3.49 16.80
CA LEU A 225 -22.47 -4.03 15.75
C LEU A 225 -22.25 -3.34 14.40
N GLN A 226 -21.66 -2.15 14.42
CA GLN A 226 -21.31 -1.37 13.25
C GLN A 226 -20.01 -1.82 12.60
N ILE A 227 -19.17 -2.64 13.23
CA ILE A 227 -17.95 -3.16 12.59
C ILE A 227 -18.21 -4.41 11.74
N SER A 228 -17.20 -4.84 10.99
CA SER A 228 -17.14 -6.15 10.37
C SER A 228 -15.95 -6.95 10.89
N ILE A 229 -16.05 -8.27 10.85
CA ILE A 229 -14.93 -9.17 11.16
C ILE A 229 -14.53 -9.86 9.86
N ARG A 230 -13.28 -9.65 9.44
CA ARG A 230 -12.74 -10.22 8.19
C ARG A 230 -11.31 -10.67 8.40
N HIS A 231 -10.99 -11.87 7.92
CA HIS A 231 -9.65 -12.46 8.01
C HIS A 231 -9.08 -12.44 9.44
N GLY A 232 -9.94 -12.69 10.43
CA GLY A 232 -9.55 -12.70 11.86
C GLY A 232 -9.15 -11.34 12.45
N LYS A 233 -9.60 -10.24 11.84
CA LYS A 233 -9.40 -8.85 12.30
C LYS A 233 -10.71 -8.08 12.37
N LEU A 234 -10.78 -7.11 13.28
CA LEU A 234 -11.84 -6.11 13.31
C LEU A 234 -11.63 -5.11 12.16
N VAL A 235 -12.70 -4.79 11.44
CA VAL A 235 -12.71 -3.85 10.32
C VAL A 235 -13.73 -2.76 10.64
N PRO A 236 -13.30 -1.50 10.79
CA PRO A 236 -14.20 -0.37 11.05
C PRO A 236 -14.99 -0.01 9.79
N ILE A 237 -16.10 0.72 9.94
CA ILE A 237 -16.87 1.27 8.80
C ILE A 237 -15.98 2.22 8.00
N PHE A 238 -15.18 3.02 8.72
CA PHE A 238 -14.30 3.99 8.13
C PHE A 238 -12.91 3.93 8.79
N SER A 239 -11.88 4.04 7.98
CA SER A 239 -10.49 4.24 8.42
C SER A 239 -9.79 5.13 7.42
N ASN A 240 -9.07 6.14 7.91
CA ASN A 240 -8.16 6.96 7.10
C ASN A 240 -6.69 6.60 7.39
N GLY A 241 -6.42 5.41 7.95
CA GLY A 241 -5.08 4.95 8.31
C GLY A 241 -4.56 5.46 9.66
N ILE A 242 -5.05 6.61 10.14
CA ILE A 242 -4.66 7.22 11.43
C ILE A 242 -5.76 7.05 12.48
N THR A 243 -7.02 7.20 12.05
CA THR A 243 -8.20 7.12 12.90
C THR A 243 -9.20 6.14 12.32
N THR A 244 -9.94 5.46 13.19
CA THR A 244 -10.97 4.50 12.80
C THR A 244 -12.30 4.88 13.43
N THR A 245 -13.38 4.68 12.67
CA THR A 245 -14.74 4.86 13.16
C THR A 245 -15.53 3.57 12.90
N PRO A 246 -15.98 2.86 13.95
CA PRO A 246 -15.69 3.09 15.38
C PRO A 246 -14.21 2.90 15.76
N ASP A 247 -13.80 3.52 16.87
CA ASP A 247 -12.46 3.38 17.45
C ASP A 247 -12.40 2.22 18.45
N PHE A 248 -12.05 1.04 17.96
CA PHE A 248 -11.94 -0.16 18.78
C PHE A 248 -10.68 -0.19 19.67
N THR A 249 -9.77 0.79 19.57
CA THR A 249 -8.63 0.90 20.50
C THR A 249 -9.09 1.25 21.93
N LEU A 250 -10.26 1.87 22.05
CA LEU A 250 -10.90 2.22 23.32
C LEU A 250 -11.50 1.01 24.04
N TRP A 251 -11.70 -0.12 23.34
CA TRP A 251 -12.35 -1.32 23.87
C TRP A 251 -11.37 -2.20 24.66
N THR A 252 -10.79 -1.65 25.71
CA THR A 252 -9.91 -2.39 26.62
C THR A 252 -10.68 -3.49 27.37
N GLU A 253 -9.97 -4.51 27.88
CA GLU A 253 -10.60 -5.58 28.65
C GLU A 253 -11.41 -5.07 29.86
N ASP A 254 -10.96 -4.00 30.52
CA ASP A 254 -11.69 -3.40 31.64
C ASP A 254 -13.01 -2.75 31.18
N VAL A 255 -12.96 -2.01 30.07
CA VAL A 255 -14.14 -1.37 29.47
C VAL A 255 -15.15 -2.44 29.04
N LEU A 256 -14.70 -3.49 28.36
CA LEU A 256 -15.55 -4.60 27.94
C LEU A 256 -16.20 -5.31 29.14
N ARG A 257 -15.46 -5.54 30.22
CA ARG A 257 -16.00 -6.10 31.46
C ARG A 257 -17.03 -5.18 32.13
N LYS A 258 -16.83 -3.86 32.10
CA LYS A 258 -17.82 -2.89 32.59
C LYS A 258 -19.12 -2.96 31.78
N ILE A 259 -19.05 -3.16 30.47
CA ILE A 259 -20.23 -3.37 29.62
C ILE A 259 -20.95 -4.66 29.99
N GLN A 260 -20.22 -5.79 30.14
CA GLN A 260 -20.82 -7.06 30.57
C GLN A 260 -21.53 -6.93 31.91
N ASN A 261 -20.90 -6.28 32.90
CA ASN A 261 -21.50 -6.07 34.21
C ASN A 261 -22.74 -5.15 34.17
N TYR A 262 -22.78 -4.21 33.23
CA TYR A 262 -23.90 -3.26 33.08
C TYR A 262 -25.16 -3.95 32.57
N PHE A 263 -25.05 -4.75 31.51
CA PHE A 263 -26.18 -5.47 30.91
C PHE A 263 -26.48 -6.80 31.60
N ASN A 264 -25.44 -7.53 32.01
CA ASN A 264 -25.52 -8.82 32.71
C ASN A 264 -26.48 -9.83 32.02
N CYS A 265 -26.33 -10.00 30.71
CA CYS A 265 -27.16 -10.90 29.90
C CYS A 265 -26.36 -11.61 28.80
N GLU A 266 -26.83 -12.81 28.42
CA GLU A 266 -26.15 -13.68 27.45
C GLU A 266 -26.05 -13.05 26.06
N GLU A 267 -27.03 -12.22 25.66
CA GLU A 267 -27.02 -11.54 24.35
C GLU A 267 -25.86 -10.56 24.21
N ILE A 268 -25.51 -9.85 25.28
CA ILE A 268 -24.38 -8.92 25.27
C ILE A 268 -23.06 -9.66 25.48
N ASP A 269 -23.04 -10.70 26.30
CA ASP A 269 -21.86 -11.57 26.44
C ASP A 269 -21.44 -12.16 25.08
N PHE A 270 -22.40 -12.54 24.24
CA PHE A 270 -22.12 -12.98 22.87
C PHE A 270 -21.32 -11.95 22.07
N ILE A 271 -21.69 -10.66 22.13
CA ILE A 271 -20.97 -9.59 21.42
C ILE A 271 -19.58 -9.39 22.03
N ILE A 272 -19.52 -9.21 23.35
CA ILE A 272 -18.28 -8.84 24.04
C ILE A 272 -17.23 -9.95 23.96
N GLU A 273 -17.62 -11.21 24.15
CA GLU A 273 -16.71 -12.34 24.05
C GLU A 273 -16.20 -12.54 22.62
N THR A 274 -17.01 -12.23 21.61
CA THR A 274 -16.60 -12.28 20.20
C THR A 274 -15.56 -11.21 19.88
N ILE A 275 -15.77 -9.98 20.36
CA ILE A 275 -14.77 -8.91 20.27
C ILE A 275 -13.48 -9.32 20.99
N CYS A 276 -13.58 -9.88 22.20
CA CYS A 276 -12.42 -10.35 22.97
C CYS A 276 -11.63 -11.46 22.25
N LEU A 277 -12.30 -12.37 21.54
CA LEU A 277 -11.64 -13.40 20.74
C LEU A 277 -10.79 -12.79 19.63
N ILE A 278 -11.34 -11.82 18.89
CA ILE A 278 -10.63 -11.25 17.76
C ILE A 278 -9.54 -10.28 18.21
N GLN A 279 -9.80 -9.45 19.20
CA GLN A 279 -8.86 -8.41 19.64
C GLN A 279 -7.78 -8.94 20.59
N PHE A 280 -8.13 -9.84 21.52
CA PHE A 280 -7.25 -10.30 22.59
C PHE A 280 -6.94 -11.80 22.53
N ARG A 281 -7.45 -12.53 21.52
CA ARG A 281 -7.30 -13.99 21.38
C ARG A 281 -7.81 -14.77 22.60
N LYS A 282 -8.77 -14.21 23.33
CA LYS A 282 -9.40 -14.88 24.47
C LYS A 282 -10.45 -15.85 23.99
N VAL A 283 -10.37 -17.09 24.47
CA VAL A 283 -11.36 -18.13 24.14
C VAL A 283 -12.73 -17.74 24.73
N PRO A 284 -13.79 -17.63 23.92
CA PRO A 284 -15.13 -17.34 24.41
C PRO A 284 -15.66 -18.45 25.32
N SER A 285 -16.73 -18.14 26.04
CA SER A 285 -17.47 -19.16 26.78
C SER A 285 -18.05 -20.21 25.83
N ASN A 286 -18.35 -21.38 26.39
CA ASN A 286 -19.03 -22.42 25.63
C ASN A 286 -20.42 -21.96 25.13
N ASN A 287 -21.06 -20.98 25.79
CA ASN A 287 -22.36 -20.47 25.36
C ASN A 287 -22.22 -19.67 24.07
N THR A 288 -21.25 -18.75 24.00
CA THR A 288 -20.97 -17.95 22.79
C THR A 288 -20.56 -18.80 21.61
N ILE A 289 -19.67 -19.78 21.81
CA ILE A 289 -19.25 -20.68 20.72
C ILE A 289 -20.44 -21.47 20.18
N ILE A 290 -21.26 -22.04 21.08
CA ILE A 290 -22.47 -22.78 20.67
C ILE A 290 -23.50 -21.85 20.02
N GLN A 291 -23.59 -20.59 20.47
CA GLN A 291 -24.49 -19.61 19.86
C GLN A 291 -24.10 -19.32 18.42
N HIS A 292 -22.81 -19.13 18.11
CA HIS A 292 -22.35 -19.02 16.71
C HIS A 292 -22.68 -20.28 15.90
N CYS A 293 -22.50 -21.49 16.46
CA CYS A 293 -22.88 -22.73 15.79
C CYS A 293 -24.39 -22.80 15.50
N LYS A 294 -25.24 -22.36 16.45
CA LYS A 294 -26.69 -22.31 16.28
C LYS A 294 -27.11 -21.29 15.21
N LEU A 295 -26.53 -20.09 15.23
CA LEU A 295 -26.82 -19.03 14.28
C LEU A 295 -26.39 -19.42 12.85
N LEU A 296 -25.19 -19.96 12.69
CA LEU A 296 -24.74 -20.47 11.40
C LEU A 296 -25.57 -21.68 10.96
N GLY A 297 -25.92 -22.59 11.87
CA GLY A 297 -26.82 -23.71 11.60
C GLY A 297 -28.22 -23.24 11.15
N GLY A 298 -28.72 -22.13 11.69
CA GLY A 298 -29.94 -21.47 11.24
C GLY A 298 -29.83 -20.94 9.82
N ILE A 299 -28.71 -20.29 9.47
CA ILE A 299 -28.43 -19.85 8.10
C ILE A 299 -28.40 -21.06 7.16
N ILE A 300 -27.71 -22.14 7.52
CA ILE A 300 -27.63 -23.35 6.69
C ILE A 300 -29.02 -23.96 6.44
N LYS A 301 -29.92 -23.93 7.42
CA LYS A 301 -31.29 -24.46 7.28
C LYS A 301 -32.19 -23.58 6.40
N ASN A 302 -31.98 -22.27 6.43
CA ASN A 302 -32.86 -21.29 5.78
C ASN A 302 -32.31 -20.78 4.44
N ALA A 303 -31.06 -21.06 4.12
CA ALA A 303 -30.42 -20.57 2.92
C ALA A 303 -30.95 -21.31 1.68
N ASP A 304 -31.84 -20.65 0.94
CA ASP A 304 -32.05 -20.92 -0.49
C ASP A 304 -30.80 -20.51 -1.33
N LYS A 305 -29.84 -19.77 -0.71
CA LYS A 305 -28.64 -19.23 -1.36
C LYS A 305 -27.38 -19.48 -0.52
N SER A 306 -26.49 -20.30 -1.06
CA SER A 306 -25.16 -20.64 -0.52
C SER A 306 -24.24 -19.48 -0.15
N PHE A 307 -24.38 -18.35 -0.84
CA PHE A 307 -23.54 -17.17 -0.62
C PHE A 307 -23.65 -16.62 0.81
N GLU A 308 -24.79 -16.78 1.49
CA GLU A 308 -25.00 -16.24 2.83
C GLU A 308 -24.20 -16.98 3.91
N ILE A 309 -23.91 -18.28 3.72
CA ILE A 309 -23.19 -19.10 4.69
C ILE A 309 -21.77 -18.57 4.87
N VAL A 310 -21.03 -18.46 3.77
CA VAL A 310 -19.57 -18.18 3.79
C VAL A 310 -19.23 -16.72 4.01
N ASN A 311 -20.19 -15.81 3.83
CA ASN A 311 -20.01 -14.39 4.10
C ASN A 311 -20.58 -13.98 5.47
N SER A 312 -21.04 -14.96 6.26
CA SER A 312 -21.58 -14.67 7.58
C SER A 312 -20.49 -14.40 8.60
N SER A 313 -20.78 -13.49 9.54
CA SER A 313 -19.84 -13.23 10.65
C SER A 313 -19.62 -14.47 11.50
N SER A 314 -20.64 -15.31 11.70
CA SER A 314 -20.51 -16.55 12.46
C SER A 314 -19.64 -17.59 11.75
N PHE A 315 -19.67 -17.66 10.41
CA PHE A 315 -18.73 -18.51 9.67
C PHE A 315 -17.29 -18.04 9.82
N GLU A 316 -17.04 -16.73 9.76
CA GLU A 316 -15.70 -16.18 9.96
C GLU A 316 -15.17 -16.47 11.37
N ILE A 317 -16.00 -16.29 12.40
CA ILE A 317 -15.65 -16.61 13.80
C ILE A 317 -15.38 -18.10 14.00
N ILE A 318 -16.24 -18.98 13.48
CA ILE A 318 -16.04 -20.43 13.59
C ILE A 318 -14.76 -20.83 12.85
N SER A 319 -14.54 -20.31 11.64
CA SER A 319 -13.31 -20.55 10.86
C SER A 319 -12.07 -20.14 11.65
N PHE A 320 -12.11 -18.99 12.31
CA PHE A 320 -11.04 -18.51 13.19
C PHE A 320 -10.79 -19.49 14.35
N LEU A 321 -11.84 -19.90 15.07
CA LEU A 321 -11.74 -20.86 16.17
C LEU A 321 -11.14 -22.21 15.75
N PHE A 322 -11.44 -22.69 14.52
CA PHE A 322 -10.84 -23.92 13.99
C PHE A 322 -9.36 -23.76 13.66
N LYS A 323 -8.98 -22.69 12.97
CA LYS A 323 -7.57 -22.40 12.62
C LYS A 323 -6.69 -22.29 13.87
N GLU A 324 -7.20 -21.64 14.91
CA GLU A 324 -6.52 -21.47 16.20
C GLU A 324 -6.71 -22.67 17.17
N ARG A 325 -7.39 -23.74 16.74
CA ARG A 325 -7.62 -24.97 17.54
C ARG A 325 -8.36 -24.73 18.88
N MET A 326 -9.25 -23.75 18.93
CA MET A 326 -9.98 -23.32 20.13
C MET A 326 -11.34 -24.03 20.34
N MET A 327 -11.68 -25.02 19.52
CA MET A 327 -12.98 -25.73 19.58
C MET A 327 -13.04 -26.89 20.59
N ALA A 328 -11.95 -27.19 21.31
CA ALA A 328 -11.82 -28.40 22.12
C ALA A 328 -12.90 -28.54 23.21
N ASN A 329 -13.29 -27.43 23.84
CA ASN A 329 -14.23 -27.42 24.96
C ASN A 329 -15.69 -27.71 24.57
N VAL A 330 -16.04 -27.51 23.30
CA VAL A 330 -17.41 -27.74 22.78
C VAL A 330 -17.53 -29.02 21.96
N ALA A 331 -16.41 -29.69 21.63
CA ALA A 331 -16.38 -30.82 20.70
C ALA A 331 -17.29 -32.00 21.07
N LYS A 332 -17.63 -32.15 22.36
CA LYS A 332 -18.52 -33.21 22.88
C LYS A 332 -19.95 -32.75 23.16
N LYS A 333 -20.27 -31.45 22.98
CA LYS A 333 -21.62 -30.93 23.21
C LYS A 333 -22.56 -31.35 22.09
N GLU A 334 -23.80 -31.67 22.44
CA GLU A 334 -24.80 -32.17 21.49
C GLU A 334 -25.11 -31.14 20.41
N GLU A 335 -25.23 -29.85 20.77
CA GLU A 335 -25.55 -28.77 19.83
C GLU A 335 -24.44 -28.55 18.78
N TYR A 336 -23.19 -28.77 19.17
CA TYR A 336 -22.06 -28.72 18.25
C TYR A 336 -22.07 -29.92 17.28
N ILE A 337 -22.38 -31.12 17.78
CA ILE A 337 -22.51 -32.32 16.96
C ILE A 337 -23.67 -32.16 15.96
N GLU A 338 -24.79 -31.59 16.39
CA GLU A 338 -25.91 -31.25 15.51
C GLU A 338 -25.52 -30.22 14.44
N PHE A 339 -24.79 -29.17 14.81
CA PHE A 339 -24.24 -28.21 13.86
C PHE A 339 -23.35 -28.87 12.80
N LEU A 340 -22.44 -29.78 13.19
CA LEU A 340 -21.61 -30.51 12.23
C LEU A 340 -22.46 -31.39 11.29
N LYS A 341 -23.52 -32.03 11.80
CA LYS A 341 -24.46 -32.76 10.94
C LYS A 341 -25.15 -31.83 9.94
N LEU A 342 -25.56 -30.63 10.37
CA LEU A 342 -26.13 -29.61 9.49
C LEU A 342 -25.15 -29.20 8.38
N LEU A 343 -23.90 -28.93 8.76
CA LEU A 343 -22.84 -28.57 7.83
C LEU A 343 -22.54 -29.71 6.83
N HIS A 344 -22.67 -30.96 7.24
CA HIS A 344 -22.50 -32.12 6.36
C HIS A 344 -23.63 -32.30 5.33
N TYR A 345 -24.76 -31.61 5.45
CA TYR A 345 -25.79 -31.58 4.39
C TYR A 345 -25.43 -30.63 3.24
N ILE A 346 -24.43 -29.75 3.41
CA ILE A 346 -23.97 -28.89 2.33
C ILE A 346 -23.30 -29.76 1.27
N THR A 347 -23.77 -29.66 0.03
CA THR A 347 -23.24 -30.40 -1.12
C THR A 347 -22.60 -29.49 -2.17
N GLU A 348 -22.79 -28.17 -2.06
CA GLU A 348 -22.29 -27.18 -2.99
C GLU A 348 -20.75 -27.07 -2.92
N PRO A 349 -20.02 -27.48 -3.98
CA PRO A 349 -18.58 -27.65 -3.87
C PRO A 349 -17.78 -26.36 -3.63
N GLU A 350 -18.25 -25.21 -4.13
CA GLU A 350 -17.62 -23.91 -3.89
C GLU A 350 -17.63 -23.52 -2.40
N ILE A 351 -18.70 -23.88 -1.67
CA ILE A 351 -18.77 -23.67 -0.22
C ILE A 351 -17.89 -24.69 0.50
N LEU A 352 -17.92 -25.95 0.06
CA LEU A 352 -17.11 -27.00 0.65
C LEU A 352 -15.61 -26.70 0.55
N ASP A 353 -15.16 -26.11 -0.56
CA ASP A 353 -13.81 -25.59 -0.74
C ASP A 353 -13.46 -24.54 0.35
N LYS A 354 -14.34 -23.57 0.58
CA LYS A 354 -14.14 -22.57 1.64
C LYS A 354 -14.12 -23.19 3.03
N ILE A 355 -14.98 -24.17 3.30
CA ILE A 355 -15.06 -24.89 4.58
C ILE A 355 -13.76 -25.67 4.86
N ILE A 356 -13.24 -26.42 3.88
CA ILE A 356 -12.00 -27.19 4.05
C ILE A 356 -10.79 -26.27 4.21
N ASN A 357 -10.73 -25.17 3.45
CA ASN A 357 -9.70 -24.14 3.57
C ASN A 357 -9.77 -23.37 4.92
N ALA A 358 -10.93 -23.35 5.56
CA ALA A 358 -11.11 -22.85 6.92
C ALA A 358 -10.65 -23.84 8.01
N GLY A 359 -10.26 -25.07 7.66
CA GLY A 359 -9.84 -26.11 8.60
C GLY A 359 -11.02 -26.83 9.27
N ILE A 360 -12.25 -26.61 8.81
CA ILE A 360 -13.44 -27.30 9.29
C ILE A 360 -13.51 -28.69 8.64
N PRO A 361 -13.74 -29.77 9.41
CA PRO A 361 -13.73 -31.12 8.87
C PRO A 361 -14.92 -31.36 7.93
N LEU A 362 -14.63 -31.93 6.76
CA LEU A 362 -15.62 -32.43 5.80
C LEU A 362 -15.84 -33.95 5.94
N SER A 363 -17.05 -34.41 5.60
CA SER A 363 -17.35 -35.83 5.44
C SER A 363 -16.60 -36.47 4.26
N LYS A 364 -16.62 -37.80 4.14
CA LYS A 364 -15.99 -38.51 3.01
C LYS A 364 -16.69 -38.17 1.70
N GLU A 365 -18.01 -38.05 1.73
CA GLU A 365 -18.86 -37.73 0.60
C GLU A 365 -18.60 -36.30 0.11
N GLN A 366 -18.51 -35.34 1.03
CA GLN A 366 -18.17 -33.94 0.71
C GLN A 366 -16.77 -33.81 0.10
N LYS A 367 -15.79 -34.57 0.60
CA LYS A 367 -14.44 -34.62 0.01
C LYS A 367 -14.47 -35.16 -1.42
N ALA A 368 -15.36 -36.10 -1.72
CA ALA A 368 -15.53 -36.59 -3.09
C ALA A 368 -16.17 -35.51 -4.00
N LEU A 369 -17.17 -34.78 -3.51
CA LEU A 369 -17.79 -33.67 -4.24
C LEU A 369 -16.80 -32.55 -4.58
N VAL A 370 -15.95 -32.15 -3.63
CA VAL A 370 -14.88 -31.16 -3.87
C VAL A 370 -13.90 -31.65 -4.95
N ARG A 371 -13.52 -32.93 -4.90
CA ARG A 371 -12.68 -33.52 -5.96
C ARG A 371 -13.36 -33.47 -7.32
N SER A 372 -14.63 -33.88 -7.41
CA SER A 372 -15.41 -33.81 -8.65
C SER A 372 -15.57 -32.38 -9.16
N PHE A 373 -15.72 -31.40 -8.27
CA PHE A 373 -15.78 -29.99 -8.65
C PHE A 373 -14.50 -29.47 -9.27
N TYR A 374 -13.34 -29.78 -8.68
CA TYR A 374 -12.07 -29.43 -9.32
C TYR A 374 -11.90 -30.13 -10.67
N GLN A 375 -12.44 -31.36 -10.82
CA GLN A 375 -12.51 -32.00 -12.12
C GLN A 375 -13.34 -31.19 -13.11
N GLU A 376 -14.57 -30.83 -12.76
CA GLU A 376 -15.44 -29.99 -13.60
C GLU A 376 -14.80 -28.65 -13.96
N GLN A 377 -13.99 -28.05 -13.08
CA GLN A 377 -13.29 -26.79 -13.39
C GLN A 377 -12.36 -26.90 -14.60
N TYR A 378 -11.53 -27.94 -14.69
CA TYR A 378 -10.66 -28.11 -15.85
C TYR A 378 -11.41 -28.64 -17.09
N LYS A 379 -12.55 -29.32 -16.90
CA LYS A 379 -13.44 -29.72 -18.02
C LYS A 379 -14.12 -28.55 -18.72
N LYS A 380 -14.19 -27.38 -18.08
CA LYS A 380 -14.73 -26.15 -18.70
C LYS A 380 -14.07 -25.82 -20.04
N ILE A 381 -12.86 -26.31 -20.30
CA ILE A 381 -12.18 -26.18 -21.59
C ILE A 381 -13.05 -26.61 -22.78
N ASP A 382 -13.95 -27.58 -22.61
CA ASP A 382 -14.87 -28.05 -23.64
C ASP A 382 -15.93 -27.00 -24.03
N THR A 383 -16.21 -26.07 -23.11
CA THR A 383 -17.24 -25.03 -23.27
C THR A 383 -16.68 -23.68 -23.68
N ILE A 384 -15.36 -23.50 -23.61
CA ILE A 384 -14.70 -22.23 -23.94
C ILE A 384 -14.84 -21.95 -25.43
N THR A 385 -15.41 -20.79 -25.76
CA THR A 385 -15.73 -20.42 -27.14
C THR A 385 -14.87 -19.30 -27.69
N ASN A 386 -14.18 -18.53 -26.85
CA ASN A 386 -13.35 -17.40 -27.26
C ASN A 386 -12.01 -17.30 -26.52
N ILE A 387 -11.14 -16.42 -27.04
CA ILE A 387 -9.78 -16.22 -26.53
C ILE A 387 -9.75 -15.65 -25.10
N SER A 388 -10.67 -14.75 -24.75
CA SER A 388 -10.72 -14.12 -23.43
C SER A 388 -11.06 -15.14 -22.33
N GLU A 389 -12.04 -16.01 -22.60
CA GLU A 389 -12.39 -17.12 -21.71
C GLU A 389 -11.23 -18.09 -21.52
N LEU A 390 -10.45 -18.37 -22.57
CA LEU A 390 -9.26 -19.21 -22.44
C LEU A 390 -8.17 -18.56 -21.58
N SER A 391 -7.88 -17.26 -21.77
CA SER A 391 -6.93 -16.55 -20.90
C SER A 391 -7.35 -16.62 -19.42
N GLN A 392 -8.64 -16.42 -19.13
CA GLN A 392 -9.17 -16.53 -17.77
C GLN A 392 -9.03 -17.95 -17.20
N PHE A 393 -9.36 -18.97 -18.00
CA PHE A 393 -9.20 -20.37 -17.62
C PHE A 393 -7.76 -20.72 -17.27
N LEU A 394 -6.79 -20.26 -18.08
CA LEU A 394 -5.36 -20.51 -17.84
C LEU A 394 -4.84 -19.80 -16.57
N GLY A 395 -5.56 -18.78 -16.09
CA GLY A 395 -5.25 -18.05 -14.86
C GLY A 395 -5.72 -18.72 -13.56
N VAL A 396 -6.51 -19.80 -13.62
CA VAL A 396 -7.03 -20.48 -12.43
C VAL A 396 -5.93 -21.37 -11.80
N GLU A 397 -5.55 -21.08 -10.55
CA GLU A 397 -4.42 -21.74 -9.87
C GLU A 397 -4.61 -23.24 -9.62
N GLU A 398 -5.86 -23.70 -9.49
CA GLU A 398 -6.21 -25.07 -9.17
C GLU A 398 -6.04 -26.00 -10.38
N ILE A 399 -6.26 -25.47 -11.60
CA ILE A 399 -6.27 -26.26 -12.83
C ILE A 399 -4.90 -26.93 -13.05
N PRO A 400 -3.76 -26.20 -13.04
CA PRO A 400 -2.46 -26.83 -13.22
C PRO A 400 -2.15 -27.94 -12.22
N LYS A 401 -2.68 -27.88 -10.99
CA LYS A 401 -2.38 -28.82 -9.91
C LYS A 401 -3.05 -30.19 -10.13
N GLN A 402 -4.23 -30.22 -10.75
CA GLN A 402 -5.09 -31.42 -10.79
C GLN A 402 -5.40 -31.93 -12.20
N ILE A 403 -5.16 -31.14 -13.25
CA ILE A 403 -5.49 -31.51 -14.63
C ILE A 403 -4.87 -32.86 -15.04
N ASP A 404 -5.61 -33.66 -15.79
CA ASP A 404 -5.15 -34.93 -16.34
C ASP A 404 -4.64 -34.77 -17.79
N ASN A 405 -4.12 -35.86 -18.37
CA ASN A 405 -3.55 -35.85 -19.72
C ASN A 405 -4.57 -35.50 -20.81
N GLU A 406 -5.83 -35.91 -20.67
CA GLU A 406 -6.85 -35.69 -21.70
C GLU A 406 -7.18 -34.19 -21.79
N TYR A 407 -7.51 -33.58 -20.65
CA TYR A 407 -7.88 -32.17 -20.60
C TYR A 407 -6.68 -31.24 -20.79
N TYR A 408 -5.47 -31.68 -20.44
CA TYR A 408 -4.24 -30.98 -20.82
C TYR A 408 -4.11 -30.86 -22.33
N LEU A 409 -4.31 -31.96 -23.07
CA LEU A 409 -4.25 -31.94 -24.54
C LEU A 409 -5.37 -31.10 -25.16
N LEU A 410 -6.57 -31.11 -24.58
CA LEU A 410 -7.65 -30.22 -25.00
C LEU A 410 -7.28 -28.75 -24.81
N THR A 411 -6.63 -28.41 -23.69
CA THR A 411 -6.14 -27.05 -23.42
C THR A 411 -5.11 -26.59 -24.47
N VAL A 412 -4.18 -27.48 -24.85
CA VAL A 412 -3.20 -27.22 -25.92
C VAL A 412 -3.90 -26.98 -27.26
N LYS A 413 -4.86 -27.83 -27.62
CA LYS A 413 -5.66 -27.67 -28.86
C LYS A 413 -6.46 -26.37 -28.88
N ALA A 414 -7.04 -25.99 -27.74
CA ALA A 414 -7.76 -24.72 -27.60
C ALA A 414 -6.82 -23.53 -27.81
N PHE A 415 -5.63 -23.56 -27.20
CA PHE A 415 -4.59 -22.56 -27.44
C PHE A 415 -4.27 -22.44 -28.94
N GLU A 416 -3.96 -23.55 -29.62
CA GLU A 416 -3.67 -23.57 -31.05
C GLU A 416 -4.83 -23.05 -31.92
N LYS A 417 -6.08 -23.38 -31.57
CA LYS A 417 -7.27 -22.88 -32.26
C LYS A 417 -7.35 -21.35 -32.16
N TYR A 418 -7.23 -20.79 -30.95
CA TYR A 418 -7.48 -19.38 -30.72
C TYR A 418 -6.37 -18.45 -31.22
N ILE A 419 -5.11 -18.86 -31.16
CA ILE A 419 -4.02 -18.09 -31.76
C ILE A 419 -4.12 -18.04 -33.29
N ASN A 420 -4.77 -19.01 -33.94
CA ASN A 420 -4.95 -19.01 -35.40
C ASN A 420 -6.21 -18.22 -35.84
N SER A 421 -7.24 -18.15 -34.99
CA SER A 421 -8.50 -17.46 -35.32
C SER A 421 -8.54 -15.98 -34.95
N CYS A 422 -7.70 -15.53 -34.02
CA CYS A 422 -7.67 -14.15 -33.53
C CYS A 422 -6.43 -13.42 -34.06
N LYS A 423 -6.57 -12.11 -34.32
CA LYS A 423 -5.47 -11.25 -34.78
C LYS A 423 -5.28 -9.99 -33.92
N ASP A 424 -6.06 -9.83 -32.84
CA ASP A 424 -5.95 -8.68 -31.95
C ASP A 424 -4.84 -8.88 -30.89
N ILE A 425 -4.63 -7.85 -30.07
CA ILE A 425 -3.60 -7.81 -29.03
C ILE A 425 -3.75 -8.90 -27.95
N LYS A 426 -4.92 -9.56 -27.85
CA LYS A 426 -5.16 -10.63 -26.87
C LYS A 426 -4.37 -11.89 -27.20
N VAL A 427 -3.86 -12.03 -28.42
CA VAL A 427 -2.97 -13.14 -28.78
C VAL A 427 -1.72 -13.10 -27.90
N ALA A 428 -1.08 -11.94 -27.74
CA ALA A 428 0.10 -11.80 -26.88
C ALA A 428 -0.19 -12.16 -25.42
N ASP A 429 -1.36 -11.76 -24.92
CA ASP A 429 -1.85 -12.12 -23.59
C ASP A 429 -2.05 -13.62 -23.42
N LEU A 430 -2.65 -14.28 -24.41
CA LEU A 430 -2.85 -15.72 -24.38
C LEU A 430 -1.51 -16.47 -24.38
N PHE A 431 -0.52 -16.05 -25.19
CA PHE A 431 0.83 -16.64 -25.16
C PHE A 431 1.44 -16.53 -23.75
N TYR A 432 1.34 -15.37 -23.11
CA TYR A 432 1.85 -15.17 -21.75
C TYR A 432 1.19 -16.12 -20.73
N HIS A 433 -0.15 -16.13 -20.68
CA HIS A 433 -0.90 -16.99 -19.75
C HIS A 433 -0.68 -18.48 -20.01
N PHE A 434 -0.56 -18.88 -21.28
CA PHE A 434 -0.31 -20.28 -21.63
C PHE A 434 1.07 -20.74 -21.19
N MET A 435 2.12 -19.91 -21.31
CA MET A 435 3.45 -20.27 -20.79
C MET A 435 3.44 -20.40 -19.27
N LYS A 436 2.78 -19.48 -18.55
CA LYS A 436 2.61 -19.60 -17.08
C LYS A 436 1.87 -20.89 -16.72
N PHE A 437 0.81 -21.23 -17.43
CA PHE A 437 0.09 -22.49 -17.27
C PHE A 437 1.04 -23.70 -17.44
N LEU A 438 1.81 -23.76 -18.53
CA LEU A 438 2.75 -24.86 -18.78
C LEU A 438 3.82 -24.99 -17.68
N ILE A 439 4.37 -23.86 -17.22
CA ILE A 439 5.34 -23.81 -16.11
C ILE A 439 4.70 -24.37 -14.84
N ASN A 440 3.48 -23.93 -14.51
CA ASN A 440 2.76 -24.37 -13.32
C ASN A 440 2.48 -25.87 -13.40
N VAL A 441 1.94 -26.39 -14.51
CA VAL A 441 1.70 -27.83 -14.69
C VAL A 441 3.01 -28.61 -14.50
N ASN A 442 4.11 -28.18 -15.13
CA ASN A 442 5.41 -28.87 -15.01
C ASN A 442 5.94 -28.90 -13.55
N SER A 443 5.64 -27.87 -12.76
CA SER A 443 6.09 -27.74 -11.38
C SER A 443 5.21 -28.49 -10.38
N THR A 444 3.89 -28.45 -10.50
CA THR A 444 2.94 -28.94 -9.49
C THR A 444 2.27 -30.27 -9.84
N ASN A 445 2.14 -30.59 -11.14
CA ASN A 445 1.35 -31.73 -11.60
C ASN A 445 2.18 -33.02 -11.69
N GLN A 446 1.59 -34.15 -11.29
CA GLN A 446 2.20 -35.49 -11.41
C GLN A 446 1.48 -36.39 -12.43
N ASN A 447 0.32 -35.97 -12.93
CA ASN A 447 -0.55 -36.74 -13.82
C ASN A 447 -0.18 -36.57 -15.31
N VAL A 448 0.54 -35.49 -15.65
CA VAL A 448 0.94 -35.17 -17.03
C VAL A 448 2.42 -35.43 -17.28
N ASP A 449 2.76 -35.96 -18.46
CA ASP A 449 4.15 -36.23 -18.83
C ASP A 449 4.98 -34.93 -18.92
N LYS A 450 5.98 -34.82 -18.04
CA LYS A 450 6.91 -33.68 -17.99
C LYS A 450 7.70 -33.49 -19.27
N LYS A 451 7.99 -34.56 -20.02
CA LYS A 451 8.71 -34.44 -21.30
C LYS A 451 7.82 -33.77 -22.35
N LEU A 452 6.55 -34.16 -22.42
CA LEU A 452 5.56 -33.54 -23.29
C LEU A 452 5.36 -32.06 -22.95
N ILE A 453 5.25 -31.71 -21.66
CA ILE A 453 5.09 -30.30 -21.24
C ILE A 453 6.29 -29.46 -21.70
N LYS A 454 7.52 -29.95 -21.50
CA LYS A 454 8.73 -29.25 -21.95
C LYS A 454 8.79 -29.08 -23.48
N GLN A 455 8.31 -30.06 -24.25
CA GLN A 455 8.22 -29.95 -25.70
C GLN A 455 7.24 -28.84 -26.10
N HIS A 456 6.07 -28.76 -25.46
CA HIS A 456 5.11 -27.69 -25.70
C HIS A 456 5.66 -26.32 -25.30
N MET A 457 6.38 -26.20 -24.17
CA MET A 457 7.03 -24.93 -23.80
C MET A 457 8.01 -24.44 -24.89
N ILE A 458 8.87 -25.33 -25.40
CA ILE A 458 9.81 -24.99 -26.48
C ILE A 458 9.06 -24.61 -27.76
N PHE A 459 8.07 -25.41 -28.14
CA PHE A 459 7.27 -25.17 -29.34
C PHE A 459 6.53 -23.83 -29.28
N THR A 460 5.89 -23.52 -28.16
CA THR A 460 5.17 -22.26 -27.98
C THR A 460 6.10 -21.05 -28.08
N GLN A 461 7.31 -21.12 -27.51
CA GLN A 461 8.30 -20.04 -27.65
C GLN A 461 8.75 -19.86 -29.10
N GLN A 462 9.10 -20.94 -29.79
CA GLN A 462 9.52 -20.90 -31.20
C GLN A 462 8.39 -20.38 -32.10
N LEU A 463 7.15 -20.77 -31.83
CA LEU A 463 5.98 -20.33 -32.57
C LEU A 463 5.76 -18.82 -32.42
N TRP A 464 5.97 -18.28 -31.22
CA TRP A 464 5.94 -16.83 -31.00
C TRP A 464 7.01 -16.12 -31.83
N GLU A 465 8.27 -16.50 -31.64
CA GLU A 465 9.44 -15.84 -32.23
C GLU A 465 9.41 -15.85 -33.76
N GLN A 466 9.06 -17.00 -34.35
CA GLN A 466 9.14 -17.20 -35.80
C GLN A 466 7.92 -16.66 -36.56
N LYS A 467 6.74 -16.64 -35.93
CA LYS A 467 5.47 -16.32 -36.61
C LYS A 467 4.78 -15.10 -36.00
N TYR A 468 4.43 -15.15 -34.71
CA TYR A 468 3.48 -14.19 -34.14
C TYR A 468 4.10 -12.86 -33.72
N TYR A 469 5.37 -12.82 -33.31
CA TYR A 469 6.02 -11.60 -32.86
C TYR A 469 5.90 -10.46 -33.88
N LYS A 470 6.33 -10.70 -35.12
CA LYS A 470 6.28 -9.68 -36.19
C LYS A 470 4.85 -9.31 -36.56
N GLU A 471 3.94 -10.28 -36.62
CA GLU A 471 2.52 -10.05 -36.91
C GLU A 471 1.89 -9.14 -35.85
N GLN A 472 2.11 -9.43 -34.58
CA GLN A 472 1.59 -8.64 -33.46
C GLN A 472 2.20 -7.24 -33.42
N CYS A 473 3.51 -7.09 -33.60
CA CYS A 473 4.14 -5.77 -33.67
C CYS A 473 3.57 -4.91 -34.82
N SER A 474 3.31 -5.52 -35.99
CA SER A 474 2.72 -4.80 -37.14
C SER A 474 1.28 -4.34 -36.92
N SER A 475 0.57 -4.93 -35.94
CA SER A 475 -0.80 -4.59 -35.59
C SER A 475 -0.91 -3.43 -34.60
N LEU A 476 0.21 -2.97 -34.03
CA LEU A 476 0.22 -1.90 -33.05
C LEU A 476 0.04 -0.53 -33.69
N GLN A 477 -0.77 0.32 -33.05
CA GLN A 477 -0.85 1.72 -33.41
C GLN A 477 0.42 2.44 -32.93
N THR A 478 1.07 3.15 -33.84
CA THR A 478 2.26 3.95 -33.51
C THR A 478 1.85 5.37 -33.19
N PHE A 479 2.27 5.87 -32.04
CA PHE A 479 2.19 7.28 -31.68
C PHE A 479 3.60 7.85 -31.75
N GLU A 480 3.81 8.86 -32.58
CA GLU A 480 5.10 9.52 -32.74
C GLU A 480 5.02 10.92 -32.16
N TYR A 481 5.98 11.25 -31.29
CA TYR A 481 6.16 12.59 -30.76
C TYR A 481 7.58 13.03 -31.04
N THR A 482 7.74 14.23 -31.60
CA THR A 482 9.05 14.79 -31.94
C THR A 482 9.31 16.02 -31.07
N THR A 483 10.48 16.06 -30.45
CA THR A 483 10.96 17.21 -29.68
C THR A 483 12.28 17.68 -30.28
N SER A 484 12.48 18.99 -30.41
CA SER A 484 13.75 19.58 -30.81
C SER A 484 14.47 20.20 -29.61
N VAL A 485 15.74 19.84 -29.41
CA VAL A 485 16.62 20.47 -28.42
C VAL A 485 17.58 21.42 -29.15
N PRO A 486 17.76 22.67 -28.69
CA PRO A 486 18.71 23.60 -29.29
C PRO A 486 20.13 23.05 -29.34
N THR A 487 20.82 23.18 -30.49
CA THR A 487 22.19 22.69 -30.68
C THR A 487 23.16 23.20 -29.60
N LYS A 488 22.97 24.44 -29.12
CA LYS A 488 23.78 25.02 -28.05
C LYS A 488 23.67 24.23 -26.73
N GLU A 489 22.48 23.76 -26.38
CA GLU A 489 22.25 22.96 -25.18
C GLU A 489 22.87 21.57 -25.32
N VAL A 490 22.78 20.97 -26.52
CA VAL A 490 23.45 19.68 -26.81
C VAL A 490 24.98 19.81 -26.68
N VAL A 491 25.57 20.89 -27.19
CA VAL A 491 27.01 21.16 -27.06
C VAL A 491 27.40 21.31 -25.58
N LEU A 492 26.67 22.15 -24.82
CA LEU A 492 26.92 22.37 -23.39
C LEU A 492 26.80 21.05 -22.60
N TYR A 493 25.78 20.25 -22.88
CA TYR A 493 25.58 18.94 -22.26
C TYR A 493 26.79 18.03 -22.49
N ASN A 494 27.24 17.91 -23.74
CA ASN A 494 28.39 17.07 -24.07
C ASN A 494 29.69 17.58 -23.43
N GLU A 495 29.91 18.89 -23.36
CA GLU A 495 31.05 19.48 -22.65
C GLU A 495 31.04 19.12 -21.15
N GLN A 496 29.86 19.16 -20.51
CA GLN A 496 29.70 18.77 -19.11
C GLN A 496 29.97 17.28 -18.88
N VAL A 497 29.44 16.41 -19.75
CA VAL A 497 29.67 14.95 -19.65
C VAL A 497 31.14 14.61 -19.85
N ILE A 498 31.83 15.25 -20.80
CA ILE A 498 33.26 15.03 -21.00
C ILE A 498 34.07 15.50 -19.79
N ARG A 499 33.70 16.62 -19.16
CA ARG A 499 34.39 17.14 -17.97
C ARG A 499 34.14 16.27 -16.72
N ASN A 500 32.91 15.80 -16.54
CA ASN A 500 32.52 14.96 -15.41
C ASN A 500 31.47 13.92 -15.87
N PRO A 501 31.87 12.66 -16.12
CA PRO A 501 30.94 11.64 -16.59
C PRO A 501 29.83 11.28 -15.60
N ILE A 502 30.00 11.58 -14.30
CA ILE A 502 28.94 11.38 -13.28
C ILE A 502 27.70 12.24 -13.59
N PHE A 503 27.88 13.37 -14.28
CA PHE A 503 26.76 14.20 -14.73
C PHE A 503 25.77 13.42 -15.61
N ALA A 504 26.26 12.58 -16.53
CA ALA A 504 25.40 11.73 -17.35
C ALA A 504 24.62 10.71 -16.51
N ALA A 505 25.24 10.17 -15.46
CA ALA A 505 24.58 9.25 -14.55
C ALA A 505 23.44 9.93 -13.76
N LYS A 506 23.67 11.16 -13.27
CA LYS A 506 22.63 11.96 -12.59
C LYS A 506 21.45 12.31 -13.51
N SER A 507 21.69 12.45 -14.81
CA SER A 507 20.59 12.64 -15.78
C SER A 507 19.76 11.37 -15.99
N CYS A 508 20.29 10.19 -15.64
CA CYS A 508 19.64 8.90 -15.89
C CYS A 508 19.01 8.30 -14.63
N ILE A 509 19.74 8.33 -13.51
CA ILE A 509 19.39 7.67 -12.25
C ILE A 509 18.90 8.70 -11.25
N CYS A 510 17.62 8.63 -10.91
CA CYS A 510 17.03 9.29 -9.74
C CYS A 510 17.47 8.51 -8.49
N ALA A 511 18.59 8.90 -7.89
CA ALA A 511 19.20 8.22 -6.75
C ALA A 511 18.72 8.78 -5.40
N ASP A 512 18.33 10.06 -5.37
CA ASP A 512 17.85 10.74 -4.18
C ASP A 512 16.35 10.56 -3.94
N LYS A 513 15.96 10.66 -2.67
CA LYS A 513 14.57 10.45 -2.22
C LYS A 513 13.58 11.42 -2.86
N GLU A 514 13.96 12.68 -3.08
CA GLU A 514 13.06 13.69 -3.65
C GLU A 514 12.73 13.35 -5.12
N SER A 515 13.74 12.97 -5.90
CA SER A 515 13.55 12.55 -7.29
C SER A 515 12.74 11.26 -7.40
N ILE A 516 12.90 10.31 -6.46
CA ILE A 516 12.07 9.09 -6.39
C ILE A 516 10.63 9.45 -6.00
N CYS A 517 10.44 10.35 -5.02
CA CYS A 517 9.11 10.83 -4.60
C CYS A 517 8.34 11.45 -5.76
N LYS A 518 9.00 12.26 -6.61
CA LYS A 518 8.38 12.83 -7.82
C LYS A 518 7.91 11.76 -8.80
N ILE A 519 8.66 10.66 -8.95
CA ILE A 519 8.20 9.52 -9.77
C ILE A 519 6.96 8.88 -9.13
N MET A 520 6.92 8.76 -7.80
CA MET A 520 5.77 8.21 -7.07
C MET A 520 4.54 9.13 -7.16
N GLU A 521 4.72 10.45 -7.10
CA GLU A 521 3.67 11.46 -7.34
C GLU A 521 3.08 11.30 -8.76
N ASP A 522 3.92 11.29 -9.80
CA ASP A 522 3.51 11.07 -11.19
C ASP A 522 2.69 9.77 -11.34
N VAL A 523 3.12 8.69 -10.70
CA VAL A 523 2.43 7.38 -10.72
C VAL A 523 1.10 7.45 -10.01
N SER A 524 1.05 8.13 -8.86
CA SER A 524 -0.15 8.33 -8.05
C SER A 524 -1.21 9.15 -8.81
N GLU A 525 -0.81 10.19 -9.52
CA GLU A 525 -1.69 11.00 -10.37
C GLU A 525 -2.23 10.21 -11.57
N ASN A 526 -1.41 9.29 -12.11
CA ASN A 526 -1.73 8.48 -13.29
C ASN A 526 -2.05 7.02 -12.93
N ALA A 527 -2.63 6.78 -11.74
CA ALA A 527 -2.82 5.45 -11.16
C ALA A 527 -3.55 4.46 -12.10
N ILE A 528 -4.51 4.96 -12.89
CA ILE A 528 -5.28 4.17 -13.86
C ILE A 528 -4.35 3.43 -14.84
N MET A 529 -3.29 4.07 -15.32
CA MET A 529 -2.34 3.42 -16.24
C MET A 529 -1.65 2.20 -15.63
N TYR A 530 -1.44 2.21 -14.32
CA TYR A 530 -0.75 1.14 -13.59
C TYR A 530 -1.69 0.06 -13.06
N MET A 531 -3.01 0.32 -13.02
CA MET A 531 -4.03 -0.65 -12.65
C MET A 531 -4.31 -1.69 -13.74
N PHE A 532 -4.06 -1.35 -15.01
CA PHE A 532 -4.25 -2.28 -16.12
C PHE A 532 -3.02 -3.15 -16.37
N SER A 533 -3.26 -4.43 -16.65
CA SER A 533 -2.22 -5.35 -17.09
C SER A 533 -1.65 -4.90 -18.43
N SER A 534 -0.35 -4.61 -18.48
CA SER A 534 0.37 -4.25 -19.71
C SER A 534 1.32 -5.36 -20.13
N ILE A 535 1.35 -5.68 -21.43
CA ILE A 535 2.24 -6.67 -22.02
C ILE A 535 3.22 -5.99 -22.97
N SER A 536 4.50 -6.24 -22.76
CA SER A 536 5.58 -5.94 -23.68
C SER A 536 5.77 -7.08 -24.68
N LEU A 537 5.87 -6.72 -25.96
CA LEU A 537 6.19 -7.67 -27.02
C LEU A 537 7.71 -7.71 -27.21
N THR A 538 8.34 -8.84 -26.88
CA THR A 538 9.75 -9.08 -27.21
C THR A 538 9.86 -10.17 -28.27
N SER A 539 10.97 -10.21 -29.00
CA SER A 539 11.21 -11.23 -30.03
C SER A 539 11.19 -12.65 -29.48
N VAL A 540 11.71 -12.83 -28.26
CA VAL A 540 11.79 -14.14 -27.61
C VAL A 540 10.42 -14.59 -27.12
N TYR A 541 9.71 -13.74 -26.36
CA TYR A 541 8.38 -14.05 -25.81
C TYR A 541 7.67 -12.80 -25.22
N PRO A 542 6.32 -12.72 -25.19
CA PRO A 542 5.63 -11.62 -24.52
C PRO A 542 5.83 -11.68 -22.99
N MET A 543 5.98 -10.50 -22.36
CA MET A 543 6.23 -10.36 -20.93
C MET A 543 5.35 -9.26 -20.33
N LYS A 544 5.04 -9.35 -19.03
CA LYS A 544 4.27 -8.31 -18.34
C LYS A 544 5.18 -7.13 -17.96
N MET A 545 4.72 -5.89 -18.14
CA MET A 545 5.56 -4.70 -17.96
C MET A 545 5.81 -4.29 -16.50
N ASN A 546 4.91 -4.66 -15.58
CA ASN A 546 4.92 -4.16 -14.19
C ASN A 546 5.40 -5.21 -13.17
N GLU A 547 6.08 -6.28 -13.60
CA GLU A 547 6.63 -7.30 -12.70
C GLU A 547 8.13 -7.06 -12.52
N VAL A 548 8.52 -6.64 -11.31
CA VAL A 548 9.93 -6.52 -10.90
C VAL A 548 10.31 -7.76 -10.11
N ASN A 549 11.41 -8.40 -10.48
CA ASN A 549 11.91 -9.57 -9.75
C ASN A 549 12.90 -9.12 -8.68
N CYS A 550 12.55 -9.25 -7.40
CA CYS A 550 13.44 -8.90 -6.28
C CYS A 550 14.23 -10.11 -5.73
N ASP A 551 13.86 -11.35 -6.06
CA ASP A 551 14.34 -12.58 -5.39
C ASP A 551 15.85 -12.82 -5.53
N LYS A 552 16.52 -12.10 -6.45
CA LYS A 552 17.97 -12.22 -6.73
C LYS A 552 18.68 -10.88 -6.92
N HIS A 553 18.02 -9.77 -6.59
CA HIS A 553 18.52 -8.43 -6.88
C HIS A 553 18.56 -7.58 -5.61
N ASP A 554 19.62 -7.74 -4.82
CA ASP A 554 19.74 -7.11 -3.49
C ASP A 554 19.66 -5.57 -3.55
N ILE A 555 20.14 -4.96 -4.62
CA ILE A 555 20.04 -3.51 -4.83
C ILE A 555 18.60 -3.07 -5.09
N ASP A 556 17.79 -3.91 -5.75
CA ASP A 556 16.36 -3.62 -5.94
C ASP A 556 15.59 -3.76 -4.62
N ILE A 557 16.02 -4.64 -3.71
CA ILE A 557 15.49 -4.70 -2.34
C ILE A 557 15.83 -3.40 -1.59
N MET A 558 17.05 -2.87 -1.73
CA MET A 558 17.42 -1.59 -1.12
C MET A 558 16.61 -0.42 -1.70
N LEU A 559 16.43 -0.38 -3.01
CA LEU A 559 15.58 0.62 -3.67
C LEU A 559 14.13 0.49 -3.22
N ARG A 560 13.63 -0.74 -3.04
CA ARG A 560 12.30 -1.01 -2.48
C ARG A 560 12.18 -0.44 -1.06
N ASN A 561 13.19 -0.60 -0.21
CA ASN A 561 13.19 -0.04 1.14
C ASN A 561 13.21 1.51 1.12
N ILE A 562 13.91 2.14 0.18
CA ILE A 562 13.87 3.60 0.01
C ILE A 562 12.45 4.04 -0.38
N ILE A 563 11.80 3.33 -1.29
CA ILE A 563 10.41 3.62 -1.70
C ILE A 563 9.45 3.43 -0.52
N ASP A 564 9.64 2.39 0.29
CA ASP A 564 8.84 2.13 1.49
C ASP A 564 8.99 3.26 2.52
N ASP A 565 10.22 3.69 2.79
CA ASP A 565 10.50 4.83 3.67
C ASP A 565 9.89 6.15 3.15
N ILE A 566 9.92 6.40 1.84
CA ILE A 566 9.22 7.55 1.24
C ILE A 566 7.71 7.40 1.43
N ASN A 567 7.15 6.20 1.26
CA ASN A 567 5.72 5.97 1.47
C ASN A 567 5.33 6.20 2.94
N ASP A 568 6.16 5.79 3.90
CA ASP A 568 5.92 5.99 5.32
C ASP A 568 6.04 7.48 5.73
N THR A 569 6.97 8.22 5.13
CA THR A 569 7.28 9.60 5.55
C THR A 569 6.61 10.68 4.69
N MET A 570 6.22 10.37 3.46
CA MET A 570 5.73 11.32 2.45
C MET A 570 4.44 10.88 1.75
N SER A 571 3.72 9.86 2.25
CA SER A 571 2.45 9.41 1.64
C SER A 571 1.39 10.50 1.49
N TYR A 572 1.42 11.55 2.33
CA TYR A 572 0.51 12.69 2.18
C TYR A 572 0.66 13.43 0.84
N LYS A 573 1.76 13.21 0.10
CA LYS A 573 1.97 13.76 -1.25
C LYS A 573 1.25 12.97 -2.34
N PHE A 574 0.80 11.75 -2.06
CA PHE A 574 0.21 10.87 -3.06
C PHE A 574 -1.32 10.89 -3.00
N LEU A 575 -1.95 11.30 -4.11
CA LEU A 575 -3.40 11.16 -4.33
C LEU A 575 -3.88 9.69 -4.21
N ASN A 576 -3.09 8.74 -4.71
CA ASN A 576 -3.40 7.32 -4.70
C ASN A 576 -2.18 6.54 -4.20
N ASN A 577 -2.32 5.90 -3.04
CA ASN A 577 -1.29 5.01 -2.51
C ASN A 577 -1.28 3.69 -3.30
N MET A 578 -0.24 3.50 -4.12
CA MET A 578 -0.05 2.31 -4.94
C MET A 578 0.80 1.26 -4.22
N LYS A 579 0.76 0.01 -4.70
CA LYS A 579 1.66 -1.03 -4.19
C LYS A 579 3.12 -0.66 -4.48
N ILE A 580 4.00 -0.93 -3.54
CA ILE A 580 5.45 -0.64 -3.65
C ILE A 580 6.04 -1.18 -4.96
N ASP A 581 5.67 -2.39 -5.38
CA ASP A 581 6.20 -3.01 -6.61
C ASP A 581 5.83 -2.21 -7.88
N ILE A 582 4.70 -1.48 -7.87
CA ILE A 582 4.30 -0.58 -8.97
C ILE A 582 5.25 0.62 -9.02
N TYR A 583 5.53 1.24 -7.87
CA TYR A 583 6.48 2.35 -7.80
C TYR A 583 7.89 1.92 -8.21
N LEU A 584 8.35 0.75 -7.75
CA LEU A 584 9.64 0.19 -8.13
C LEU A 584 9.73 -0.03 -9.64
N SER A 585 8.67 -0.57 -10.25
CA SER A 585 8.59 -0.73 -11.71
C SER A 585 8.65 0.63 -12.44
N ALA A 586 7.99 1.65 -11.92
CA ALA A 586 7.99 2.99 -12.50
C ALA A 586 9.37 3.65 -12.41
N VAL A 587 10.10 3.47 -11.31
CA VAL A 587 11.48 3.95 -11.17
C VAL A 587 12.38 3.32 -12.23
N HIS A 588 12.34 2.00 -12.39
CA HIS A 588 13.10 1.31 -13.44
C HIS A 588 12.72 1.76 -14.86
N LYS A 589 11.43 2.02 -15.10
CA LYS A 589 10.96 2.56 -16.38
C LYS A 589 11.53 3.95 -16.63
N ARG A 590 11.48 4.85 -15.65
CA ARG A 590 12.04 6.21 -15.75
C ARG A 590 13.55 6.18 -15.98
N TYR A 591 14.29 5.28 -15.32
CA TYR A 591 15.73 5.10 -15.58
C TYR A 591 16.01 4.74 -17.05
N LYS A 592 15.21 3.83 -17.63
CA LYS A 592 15.34 3.43 -19.04
C LYS A 592 15.02 4.60 -19.99
N GLU A 593 13.93 5.31 -19.75
CA GLU A 593 13.52 6.48 -20.56
C GLU A 593 14.60 7.56 -20.54
N ASN A 594 15.11 7.90 -19.36
CA ASN A 594 16.19 8.87 -19.20
C ASN A 594 17.48 8.41 -19.91
N ALA A 595 17.81 7.12 -19.87
CA ALA A 595 18.96 6.57 -20.58
C ALA A 595 18.84 6.73 -22.10
N TYR A 596 17.67 6.47 -22.68
CA TYR A 596 17.41 6.68 -24.11
C TYR A 596 17.54 8.16 -24.51
N ALA A 597 16.99 9.06 -23.69
CA ALA A 597 17.12 10.50 -23.90
C ALA A 597 18.59 10.94 -23.85
N MET A 598 19.33 10.52 -22.82
CA MET A 598 20.75 10.82 -22.66
C MET A 598 21.60 10.28 -23.82
N ALA A 599 21.41 9.01 -24.21
CA ALA A 599 22.17 8.41 -25.30
C ALA A 599 21.91 9.09 -26.65
N SER A 600 20.74 9.72 -26.81
CA SER A 600 20.40 10.52 -27.98
C SER A 600 21.11 11.88 -27.98
N LEU A 601 21.27 12.51 -26.82
CA LEU A 601 21.97 13.79 -26.64
C LEU A 601 23.50 13.65 -26.69
N PHE A 602 24.04 12.50 -26.28
CA PHE A 602 25.49 12.26 -26.28
C PHE A 602 26.01 12.07 -27.71
N THR A 603 26.94 12.91 -28.15
CA THR A 603 27.50 12.94 -29.53
C THR A 603 29.03 12.87 -29.57
N LYS A 604 29.67 12.65 -28.41
CA LYS A 604 31.12 12.57 -28.26
C LYS A 604 31.63 11.13 -28.10
N GLU A 605 30.90 10.15 -28.65
CA GLU A 605 31.24 8.73 -28.56
C GLU A 605 32.67 8.42 -29.06
N GLU A 606 33.10 9.02 -30.17
CA GLU A 606 34.45 8.81 -30.71
C GLU A 606 35.55 9.33 -29.77
N GLN A 607 35.34 10.49 -29.15
CA GLN A 607 36.30 11.08 -28.22
C GLN A 607 36.49 10.19 -26.99
N VAL A 608 35.39 9.70 -26.40
CA VAL A 608 35.45 8.80 -25.24
C VAL A 608 36.03 7.44 -25.63
N TYR A 609 35.72 6.94 -26.83
CA TYR A 609 36.30 5.71 -27.35
C TYR A 609 37.83 5.78 -27.45
N ARG A 610 38.36 6.87 -28.01
CA ARG A 610 39.82 7.09 -28.11
C ARG A 610 40.47 7.15 -26.73
N PHE A 611 39.87 7.89 -25.79
CA PHE A 611 40.33 7.93 -24.40
C PHE A 611 40.40 6.52 -23.78
N ILE A 612 39.37 5.69 -23.97
CA ILE A 612 39.35 4.31 -23.46
C ILE A 612 40.42 3.46 -24.15
N SER A 613 40.60 3.61 -25.47
CA SER A 613 41.63 2.90 -26.24
C SER A 613 43.04 3.17 -25.72
N GLU A 614 43.34 4.41 -25.36
CA GLU A 614 44.65 4.82 -24.82
C GLU A 614 44.89 4.26 -23.40
N ASN A 615 43.82 3.95 -22.67
CA ASN A 615 43.87 3.43 -21.29
C ASN A 615 43.63 1.91 -21.22
N ALA A 616 43.42 1.24 -22.35
CA ALA A 616 43.18 -0.20 -22.41
C ALA A 616 44.51 -0.97 -22.33
N LYS A 617 44.51 -2.13 -21.65
CA LYS A 617 45.70 -3.00 -21.54
C LYS A 617 46.01 -3.79 -22.82
N TYR A 618 45.09 -3.79 -23.78
CA TYR A 618 45.20 -4.53 -25.03
C TYR A 618 44.66 -3.69 -26.19
N GLU A 619 45.11 -4.00 -27.39
CA GLU A 619 44.69 -3.31 -28.62
C GLU A 619 43.20 -3.60 -28.90
N ILE A 620 42.45 -2.53 -29.17
CA ILE A 620 41.03 -2.60 -29.55
C ILE A 620 40.85 -2.21 -31.01
N ILE A 621 39.76 -2.67 -31.62
CA ILE A 621 39.44 -2.37 -33.02
C ILE A 621 39.32 -0.85 -33.20
N PRO A 622 39.81 -0.24 -34.30
CA PRO A 622 39.61 1.19 -34.54
C PRO A 622 38.13 1.59 -34.57
N TYR A 623 37.83 2.81 -34.13
CA TYR A 623 36.46 3.33 -34.20
C TYR A 623 36.00 3.49 -35.65
N GLU A 624 34.79 3.00 -35.96
CA GLU A 624 34.11 3.19 -37.24
C GLU A 624 32.71 3.76 -37.01
N CYS A 625 32.27 4.73 -37.83
CA CYS A 625 30.91 5.26 -37.76
C CYS A 625 29.83 4.19 -37.95
N ASN A 626 30.14 3.14 -38.73
CA ASN A 626 29.28 1.99 -38.92
C ASN A 626 29.64 0.89 -37.91
N LEU A 627 29.05 0.98 -36.71
CA LEU A 627 29.35 0.08 -35.60
C LEU A 627 28.98 -1.37 -35.94
N LYS A 628 29.94 -2.26 -35.70
CA LYS A 628 29.79 -3.73 -35.71
C LYS A 628 29.68 -4.26 -34.27
N LEU A 629 29.05 -5.41 -34.08
CA LEU A 629 28.92 -6.06 -32.76
C LEU A 629 30.26 -6.25 -32.03
N ALA A 630 31.35 -6.47 -32.77
CA ALA A 630 32.71 -6.56 -32.23
C ALA A 630 33.14 -5.27 -31.48
N HIS A 631 32.67 -4.10 -31.91
CA HIS A 631 33.01 -2.82 -31.27
C HIS A 631 32.41 -2.69 -29.87
N LEU A 632 31.21 -3.23 -29.65
CA LEU A 632 30.56 -3.26 -28.34
C LEU A 632 31.16 -4.37 -27.46
N THR A 633 31.25 -5.59 -27.98
CA THR A 633 31.63 -6.77 -27.19
C THR A 633 33.05 -6.71 -26.63
N GLN A 634 33.99 -6.05 -27.33
CA GLN A 634 35.35 -5.83 -26.82
C GLN A 634 35.43 -4.87 -25.62
N LEU A 635 34.40 -4.05 -25.39
CA LEU A 635 34.34 -3.11 -24.28
C LEU A 635 33.95 -3.80 -22.98
N PHE A 636 33.21 -4.91 -23.03
CA PHE A 636 32.78 -5.60 -21.80
C PHE A 636 33.97 -6.03 -20.94
N PRO A 637 35.00 -6.74 -21.45
CA PRO A 637 36.13 -7.11 -20.60
C PRO A 637 36.88 -5.89 -20.02
N ILE A 638 36.94 -4.76 -20.73
CA ILE A 638 37.51 -3.50 -20.19
C ILE A 638 36.72 -3.02 -18.99
N LEU A 639 35.38 -2.92 -19.13
CA LEU A 639 34.49 -2.53 -18.04
C LEU A 639 34.62 -3.48 -16.85
N GLU A 640 34.59 -4.79 -17.10
CA GLU A 640 34.70 -5.81 -16.06
C GLU A 640 36.04 -5.72 -15.31
N MET A 641 37.14 -5.45 -16.01
CA MET A 641 38.46 -5.24 -15.37
C MET A 641 38.46 -3.97 -14.52
N LYS A 642 37.90 -2.87 -15.03
CA LYS A 642 37.84 -1.60 -14.29
C LYS A 642 36.93 -1.66 -13.07
N ILE A 643 35.82 -2.40 -13.13
CA ILE A 643 34.98 -2.65 -11.95
C ILE A 643 35.76 -3.40 -10.86
N ARG A 644 36.55 -4.42 -11.24
CA ARG A 644 37.36 -5.17 -10.28
C ARG A 644 38.51 -4.34 -9.71
N GLU A 645 39.10 -3.46 -10.52
CA GLU A 645 40.08 -2.47 -10.07
C GLU A 645 39.47 -1.51 -9.04
N LEU A 646 38.27 -0.97 -9.32
CA LEU A 646 37.51 -0.16 -8.38
C LEU A 646 37.21 -0.90 -7.08
N GLY A 647 36.78 -2.17 -7.16
CA GLY A 647 36.55 -3.01 -5.98
C GLY A 647 37.84 -3.19 -5.15
N ALA A 648 38.96 -3.47 -5.81
CA ALA A 648 40.24 -3.67 -5.11
C ALA A 648 40.71 -2.42 -4.34
N ILE A 649 40.60 -1.22 -4.93
CA ILE A 649 41.01 0.02 -4.25
C ILE A 649 40.08 0.41 -3.09
N THR A 650 38.87 -0.15 -3.06
CA THR A 650 37.87 0.02 -1.99
C THR A 650 37.83 -1.17 -1.03
N SER A 651 38.84 -2.03 -1.04
CA SER A 651 38.97 -3.22 -0.18
C SER A 651 37.94 -4.34 -0.42
N ILE A 652 37.24 -4.32 -1.55
CA ILE A 652 36.37 -5.41 -1.97
C ILE A 652 37.15 -6.44 -2.78
N VAL A 653 37.16 -7.68 -2.30
CA VAL A 653 37.95 -8.76 -2.89
C VAL A 653 37.43 -9.10 -4.30
N PRO A 654 38.24 -8.96 -5.36
CA PRO A 654 37.79 -9.22 -6.73
C PRO A 654 37.76 -10.71 -7.10
N PHE A 655 38.16 -11.60 -6.19
CA PHE A 655 38.21 -13.06 -6.36
C PHE A 655 37.13 -13.75 -5.53
N LYS A 656 36.68 -14.94 -5.97
CA LYS A 656 35.68 -15.71 -5.21
C LYS A 656 36.25 -16.10 -3.86
N GLU A 657 35.46 -16.05 -2.81
CA GLU A 657 35.93 -16.36 -1.45
C GLU A 657 35.56 -17.80 -1.03
N SER A 658 35.61 -18.75 -1.98
CA SER A 658 35.38 -20.17 -1.70
C SER A 658 36.71 -20.95 -1.73
N LEU A 659 36.84 -21.93 -0.85
CA LEU A 659 38.03 -22.81 -0.78
C LEU A 659 38.34 -23.52 -2.11
N THR A 660 37.32 -23.71 -2.96
CA THR A 660 37.45 -24.41 -4.25
C THR A 660 37.74 -23.48 -5.43
N ASP A 661 37.39 -22.19 -5.35
CA ASP A 661 37.43 -21.26 -6.48
C ASP A 661 38.18 -19.95 -6.18
N PHE A 662 39.00 -19.91 -5.13
CA PHE A 662 39.62 -18.67 -4.62
C PHE A 662 40.51 -17.88 -5.59
N MET A 663 40.97 -18.51 -6.69
CA MET A 663 41.74 -17.84 -7.74
C MET A 663 40.88 -17.43 -8.95
N LYS A 664 39.57 -17.70 -8.94
CA LYS A 664 38.64 -17.25 -9.99
C LYS A 664 38.11 -15.87 -9.63
N TYR A 665 38.02 -14.99 -10.62
CA TYR A 665 37.40 -13.68 -10.42
C TYR A 665 35.92 -13.79 -10.02
N LYS A 666 35.47 -12.87 -9.15
CA LYS A 666 34.05 -12.60 -8.94
C LYS A 666 33.43 -12.03 -10.22
N ASP A 667 32.13 -12.27 -10.36
CA ASP A 667 31.35 -11.58 -11.38
C ASP A 667 31.33 -10.07 -11.08
N PRO A 668 31.48 -9.20 -12.10
CA PRO A 668 31.51 -7.75 -11.91
C PRO A 668 30.26 -7.21 -11.20
N SER A 669 29.10 -7.80 -11.47
CA SER A 669 27.84 -7.46 -10.79
C SER A 669 27.88 -7.75 -9.30
N SER A 670 28.65 -8.76 -8.86
CA SER A 670 28.82 -9.06 -7.44
C SER A 670 29.70 -8.02 -6.75
N VAL A 671 30.80 -7.62 -7.40
CA VAL A 671 31.66 -6.53 -6.88
C VAL A 671 30.87 -5.23 -6.76
N LEU A 672 30.13 -4.83 -7.80
CA LEU A 672 29.29 -3.62 -7.76
C LEU A 672 28.21 -3.69 -6.68
N ARG A 673 27.60 -4.87 -6.49
CA ARG A 673 26.61 -5.06 -5.45
C ARG A 673 27.23 -4.89 -4.07
N GLU A 674 28.37 -5.52 -3.78
CA GLU A 674 29.04 -5.39 -2.48
C GLU A 674 29.37 -3.90 -2.21
N LEU A 675 29.88 -3.16 -3.21
CA LEU A 675 30.12 -1.71 -3.09
C LEU A 675 28.85 -0.94 -2.73
N LEU A 676 27.78 -1.15 -3.49
CA LEU A 676 26.50 -0.46 -3.28
C LEU A 676 25.88 -0.83 -1.93
N GLN A 677 26.06 -2.07 -1.47
CA GLN A 677 25.56 -2.52 -0.17
C GLN A 677 26.29 -1.85 0.99
N GLU A 678 27.62 -1.72 0.93
CA GLU A 678 28.39 -0.99 1.93
C GLU A 678 27.96 0.49 1.97
N ILE A 679 27.89 1.14 0.80
CA ILE A 679 27.45 2.54 0.69
C ILE A 679 26.04 2.74 1.27
N TYR A 680 25.10 1.85 0.94
CA TYR A 680 23.75 1.92 1.47
C TYR A 680 23.72 1.72 2.99
N SER A 681 24.53 0.80 3.51
CA SER A 681 24.59 0.54 4.96
C SER A 681 25.13 1.75 5.73
N ASP A 682 26.08 2.49 5.14
CA ASP A 682 26.69 3.66 5.77
C ASP A 682 25.85 4.94 5.61
N LEU A 683 25.21 5.14 4.45
CA LEU A 683 24.53 6.39 4.09
C LEU A 683 23.01 6.31 4.09
N ASN A 684 22.43 5.12 4.18
CA ASN A 684 20.99 4.85 4.04
C ASN A 684 20.39 5.42 2.74
N GLY A 685 21.15 5.38 1.64
CA GLY A 685 20.76 5.96 0.36
C GLY A 685 21.86 5.84 -0.71
N PHE A 686 21.57 6.34 -1.92
CA PHE A 686 22.47 6.24 -3.07
C PHE A 686 22.82 7.59 -3.72
N ASP A 687 22.45 8.70 -3.09
CA ASP A 687 22.52 10.07 -3.61
C ASP A 687 23.90 10.43 -4.19
N ASN A 688 24.96 9.90 -3.58
CA ASN A 688 26.35 10.20 -3.92
C ASN A 688 26.97 9.25 -4.96
N VAL A 689 26.26 8.17 -5.34
CA VAL A 689 26.77 7.14 -6.27
C VAL A 689 25.84 6.82 -7.45
N PRO A 690 25.28 7.84 -8.14
CA PRO A 690 24.39 7.62 -9.29
C PRO A 690 25.08 6.88 -10.44
N ASP A 691 26.40 7.04 -10.61
CA ASP A 691 27.21 6.33 -11.61
C ASP A 691 27.40 4.84 -11.30
N LEU A 692 27.52 4.43 -10.03
CA LEU A 692 27.57 3.00 -9.70
C LEU A 692 26.21 2.34 -9.93
N LEU A 693 25.12 3.02 -9.55
CA LEU A 693 23.76 2.59 -9.88
C LEU A 693 23.53 2.56 -11.39
N PHE A 694 24.05 3.52 -12.15
CA PHE A 694 23.99 3.55 -13.61
C PHE A 694 24.62 2.28 -14.19
N ILE A 695 25.85 1.97 -13.77
CA ILE A 695 26.59 0.80 -14.28
C ILE A 695 25.84 -0.48 -13.89
N TYR A 696 25.45 -0.63 -12.61
CA TYR A 696 24.72 -1.81 -12.16
C TYR A 696 23.41 -2.00 -12.92
N ASN A 697 22.56 -0.97 -12.97
CA ASN A 697 21.24 -1.07 -13.59
C ASN A 697 21.32 -1.29 -15.10
N PHE A 698 22.14 -0.51 -15.80
CA PHE A 698 22.14 -0.58 -17.26
C PHE A 698 22.99 -1.73 -17.82
N MET A 699 24.06 -2.13 -17.14
CA MET A 699 24.93 -3.18 -17.65
C MET A 699 24.53 -4.57 -17.14
N TYR A 700 24.00 -4.70 -15.91
CA TYR A 700 23.88 -6.00 -15.24
C TYR A 700 22.52 -6.32 -14.60
N ASN A 701 21.65 -5.35 -14.34
CA ASN A 701 20.36 -5.59 -13.69
C ASN A 701 19.28 -6.04 -14.69
N GLY A 702 18.70 -7.22 -14.46
CA GLY A 702 17.62 -7.79 -15.27
C GLY A 702 16.31 -7.00 -15.22
N ASN A 703 16.07 -6.21 -14.17
CA ASN A 703 14.88 -5.35 -14.08
C ASN A 703 14.99 -4.07 -14.94
N SER A 704 16.21 -3.73 -15.39
CA SER A 704 16.50 -2.52 -16.16
C SER A 704 16.87 -2.84 -17.62
N LEU A 705 18.10 -2.59 -18.08
CA LEU A 705 18.53 -2.81 -19.48
C LEU A 705 19.40 -4.06 -19.66
N ASN A 706 20.17 -4.46 -18.64
CA ASN A 706 20.99 -5.68 -18.65
C ASN A 706 21.89 -5.84 -19.91
N ILE A 707 22.43 -4.73 -20.44
CA ILE A 707 23.06 -4.65 -21.77
C ILE A 707 24.09 -5.76 -21.99
N ARG A 708 24.93 -6.02 -20.98
CA ARG A 708 26.01 -7.01 -21.10
C ARG A 708 25.45 -8.41 -21.34
N ASN A 709 24.48 -8.86 -20.55
CA ASN A 709 23.95 -10.22 -20.66
C ASN A 709 23.03 -10.37 -21.87
N GLU A 710 22.18 -9.38 -22.18
CA GLU A 710 21.32 -9.45 -23.37
C GLU A 710 22.17 -9.52 -24.65
N CYS A 711 23.25 -8.76 -24.72
CA CYS A 711 24.18 -8.79 -25.86
C CYS A 711 24.96 -10.11 -25.94
N MET A 712 25.62 -10.52 -24.86
CA MET A 712 26.48 -11.72 -24.85
C MET A 712 25.71 -13.03 -25.06
N HIS A 713 24.42 -13.07 -24.69
CA HIS A 713 23.56 -14.21 -24.93
C HIS A 713 22.81 -14.14 -26.27
N GLY A 714 23.08 -13.14 -27.11
CA GLY A 714 22.49 -13.03 -28.45
C GLY A 714 21.00 -12.68 -28.45
N ARG A 715 20.51 -11.97 -27.43
CA ARG A 715 19.09 -11.61 -27.29
C ARG A 715 18.79 -10.21 -27.83
N ASP A 716 19.56 -9.20 -27.41
CA ASP A 716 19.34 -7.80 -27.81
C ASP A 716 20.67 -7.06 -28.08
N TYR A 717 20.60 -5.82 -28.57
CA TYR A 717 21.72 -4.91 -28.84
C TYR A 717 22.69 -5.41 -29.93
N LEU A 718 22.19 -6.23 -30.86
CA LEU A 718 23.03 -6.90 -31.86
C LEU A 718 23.29 -6.07 -33.13
N SER A 719 22.41 -5.12 -33.45
CA SER A 719 22.54 -4.27 -34.65
C SER A 719 21.74 -2.96 -34.54
N GLY A 720 21.93 -2.06 -35.53
CA GLY A 720 21.12 -0.85 -35.70
C GLY A 720 21.19 0.13 -34.53
N GLY A 721 20.05 0.76 -34.22
CA GLY A 721 19.92 1.73 -33.12
C GLY A 721 20.21 1.13 -31.74
N GLY A 722 19.80 -0.12 -31.50
CA GLY A 722 20.08 -0.83 -30.25
C GLY A 722 21.58 -1.04 -30.02
N LEU A 723 22.33 -1.46 -31.05
CA LEU A 723 23.78 -1.58 -30.97
C LEU A 723 24.45 -0.21 -30.69
N LYS A 724 24.02 0.85 -31.37
CA LYS A 724 24.56 2.20 -31.15
C LYS A 724 24.28 2.70 -29.72
N PHE A 725 23.08 2.44 -29.22
CA PHE A 725 22.68 2.76 -27.85
C PHE A 725 23.57 2.02 -26.84
N ALA A 726 23.63 0.69 -26.91
CA ALA A 726 24.43 -0.12 -26.00
C ALA A 726 25.92 0.24 -26.03
N PHE A 727 26.45 0.57 -27.20
CA PHE A 727 27.81 1.06 -27.36
C PHE A 727 28.06 2.36 -26.58
N LYS A 728 27.19 3.37 -26.72
CA LYS A 728 27.30 4.63 -25.96
C LYS A 728 27.20 4.42 -24.46
N MET A 729 26.24 3.62 -24.01
CA MET A 729 26.04 3.32 -22.59
C MET A 729 27.25 2.61 -21.98
N THR A 730 27.83 1.65 -22.72
CA THR A 730 29.02 0.91 -22.28
C THR A 730 30.26 1.82 -22.22
N LEU A 731 30.43 2.73 -23.19
CA LEU A 731 31.51 3.72 -23.16
C LEU A 731 31.42 4.64 -21.94
N LEU A 732 30.22 5.16 -21.66
CA LEU A 732 29.99 6.01 -20.50
C LEU A 732 30.20 5.25 -19.19
N ALA A 733 29.75 4.00 -19.10
CA ALA A 733 30.01 3.15 -17.94
C ALA A 733 31.51 2.99 -17.67
N ILE A 734 32.32 2.67 -18.69
CA ILE A 734 33.78 2.56 -18.55
C ILE A 734 34.37 3.91 -18.13
N TYR A 735 33.94 4.99 -18.78
CA TYR A 735 34.46 6.32 -18.49
C TYR A 735 34.17 6.76 -17.05
N MET A 736 32.97 6.48 -16.55
CA MET A 736 32.58 6.73 -15.16
C MET A 736 33.45 5.95 -14.17
N VAL A 737 33.70 4.66 -14.41
CA VAL A 737 34.54 3.85 -13.50
C VAL A 737 35.98 4.37 -13.49
N ILE A 738 36.57 4.66 -14.65
CA ILE A 738 37.93 5.22 -14.73
C ILE A 738 38.00 6.56 -14.00
N PHE A 739 37.01 7.43 -14.19
CA PHE A 739 36.95 8.73 -13.52
C PHE A 739 36.82 8.58 -12.00
N ARG A 740 36.00 7.64 -11.52
CA ARG A 740 35.85 7.34 -10.09
C ARG A 740 37.15 6.86 -9.47
N ILE A 741 37.85 5.93 -10.13
CA ILE A 741 39.15 5.42 -9.67
C ILE A 741 40.14 6.57 -9.48
N LYS A 742 40.26 7.47 -10.47
CA LYS A 742 41.14 8.64 -10.37
C LYS A 742 40.80 9.55 -9.19
N ILE A 743 39.51 9.82 -8.95
CA ILE A 743 39.08 10.61 -7.78
C ILE A 743 39.50 9.95 -6.48
N ILE A 744 39.35 8.63 -6.36
CA ILE A 744 39.74 7.90 -5.15
C ILE A 744 41.26 7.97 -4.98
N GLU A 745 42.03 7.67 -6.03
CA GLU A 745 43.50 7.73 -6.02
C GLU A 745 44.02 9.13 -5.60
N GLU A 746 43.51 10.21 -6.22
CA GLU A 746 43.89 11.60 -5.91
C GLU A 746 43.60 11.98 -4.44
N ASN A 747 42.49 11.48 -3.88
CA ASN A 747 42.12 11.74 -2.48
C ASN A 747 42.91 10.87 -1.49
N THR A 748 43.39 9.70 -1.91
CA THR A 748 44.18 8.80 -1.05
C THR A 748 45.62 9.31 -0.96
N GLU A 749 46.19 9.81 -2.07
CA GLU A 749 47.53 10.41 -2.10
C GLU A 749 47.64 11.71 -1.25
N CYS A 750 46.54 12.46 -1.06
CA CYS A 750 46.52 13.65 -0.21
C CYS A 750 46.54 13.37 1.31
N ASN A 751 46.21 12.14 1.74
CA ASN A 751 46.13 11.78 3.17
C ASN A 751 47.41 11.12 3.71
N ASP A 752 48.42 10.91 2.86
CA ASP A 752 49.73 10.34 3.21
C ASP A 752 50.84 11.42 3.39
N ILE A 753 50.46 12.69 3.63
CA ILE A 753 51.35 13.81 4.03
C ILE A 753 50.88 14.34 5.38
#